data_AF-A0A9D2J9X7-F1
#
_entry.id   AF-A0A9D2J9X7-F1
#
_cell.length_a   1.000
_cell.length_b   1.000
_cell.length_c   1.000
_cell.angle_alpha   90.00
_cell.angle_beta   90.00
_cell.angle_gamma   90.00
#
_symmetry.space_group_name_H-M   'P 1'
#
loop_
_entity.id
_entity.type
_entity.pdbx_description
1 polymer ?
#
loop_
_entity_poly.entity_id
_entity_poly.type
_entity_poly.pdbx_seq_one_letter_code
_entity_poly.pdbx_strand_id
1 'polypeptide(L)'
;MWKIFSRSDLAHTPAAVRTMAAAALAASFFLALLCGLFYNAWAYEVDRILREEGSWQARLTLPCTGAALTESLETLEQFAQVDTVTLNGALSGPERSVVELTFRDRAAVYETLEAIRVRLDLTEGQVQAHDTLLSRYLVTDPRDPTPPLLLPFLLGVWGVMALALVLLLRNSFEITMQARLHRFGILSSVGATPRQLRLCLLQEAAAVALVPLAAGTLLGFAAGWGVLAAVNRAAADLSGRQPAVFRLHPLVVLGALLSALLTVLVSAWLPARRLSRIPPLEALRGAARADLVPHRQPSLTTRLLAACFGIRGELAGNALSARKKSLRIARVSLLLSFLGFTAMLCFFTLSGISTRLTYFERYQDAWDVMATLPDTELGDFSLTDALAALPGVEDCTVYEKQQAAVLLPADAQSPELQAAGGLAALAGSDAVPRQGGWLVEAPLVVLDDASFLRFCEAAGLPASLDGAVLLNRVWDSLHSNFRNRQYLPFVQSGTASLTLADADGAPLGELPLLGLTDTPPNLREEYDQYALVLFWPQSLWQAWGQENRLPAPARDPEVLVRLLGREGISQSECEELQAAVSALLDGAGYAGTVENRLTERATNDRMIQGAEGILGAFCLLLASIGLANVFLNTLGFVGQRRREFARYLSLGMTPRELRSLFWIEGSVLALRPLVITLPLTAGLVALMLRASYLDPALFLAEAPVLPVALFALLILVSIALAYALGARKVLGADLTELLKDDSLP
;
A
#
# COMPACT_ATOMS: atom_id res chain seq x y z
N MET A 1 42.42 -27.32 19.67
CA MET A 1 41.51 -27.72 20.76
C MET A 1 40.06 -27.29 20.50
N TRP A 2 39.71 -25.99 20.50
CA TRP A 2 38.33 -25.51 20.33
C TRP A 2 37.60 -25.95 19.05
N LYS A 3 38.29 -25.98 17.90
CA LYS A 3 37.71 -26.50 16.64
C LYS A 3 37.37 -28.00 16.70
N ILE A 4 38.21 -28.79 17.38
CA ILE A 4 38.02 -30.24 17.53
C ILE A 4 36.87 -30.50 18.52
N PHE A 5 36.82 -29.74 19.61
CA PHE A 5 35.73 -29.76 20.58
C PHE A 5 34.39 -29.44 19.89
N SER A 6 34.29 -28.31 19.19
CA SER A 6 33.05 -27.91 18.50
C SER A 6 32.60 -28.94 17.45
N ARG A 7 33.53 -29.54 16.68
CA ARG A 7 33.20 -30.56 15.69
C ARG A 7 32.70 -31.86 16.31
N SER A 8 33.30 -32.30 17.42
CA SER A 8 32.84 -33.47 18.17
C SER A 8 31.46 -33.22 18.80
N ASP A 9 31.26 -32.04 19.39
CA ASP A 9 30.03 -31.69 20.11
C ASP A 9 28.80 -31.59 19.18
N LEU A 10 29.01 -31.08 17.96
CA LEU A 10 27.99 -31.04 16.91
C LEU A 10 27.56 -32.45 16.44
N ALA A 11 28.47 -33.43 16.44
CA ALA A 11 28.16 -34.80 16.05
C ALA A 11 27.29 -35.52 17.09
N HIS A 12 27.43 -35.18 18.37
CA HIS A 12 26.74 -35.84 19.48
C HIS A 12 25.42 -35.16 19.91
N THR A 13 24.99 -34.06 19.26
CA THR A 13 23.74 -33.34 19.60
C THR A 13 22.81 -33.09 18.40
N PRO A 14 22.43 -34.13 17.62
CA PRO A 14 21.78 -33.96 16.32
C PRO A 14 20.40 -33.31 16.40
N ALA A 15 19.64 -33.50 17.48
CA ALA A 15 18.30 -32.94 17.61
C ALA A 15 18.30 -31.40 17.71
N ALA A 16 19.25 -30.83 18.46
CA ALA A 16 19.34 -29.39 18.68
C ALA A 16 19.94 -28.67 17.45
N VAL A 17 20.91 -29.31 16.78
CA VAL A 17 21.45 -28.86 15.50
C VAL A 17 20.35 -28.80 14.42
N ARG A 18 19.47 -29.81 14.35
CA ARG A 18 18.34 -29.83 13.40
C ARG A 18 17.34 -28.70 13.66
N THR A 19 17.02 -28.38 14.92
CA THR A 19 16.09 -27.27 15.23
C THR A 19 16.68 -25.90 14.90
N MET A 20 17.98 -25.71 15.13
CA MET A 20 18.70 -24.50 14.72
C MET A 20 18.74 -24.37 13.20
N ALA A 21 19.08 -25.46 12.51
CA ALA A 21 19.14 -25.51 11.05
C ALA A 21 17.76 -25.24 10.42
N ALA A 22 16.68 -25.82 10.95
CA ALA A 22 15.32 -25.56 10.48
C ALA A 22 14.88 -24.11 10.68
N ALA A 23 15.20 -23.51 11.83
CA ALA A 23 14.92 -22.09 12.08
C ALA A 23 15.71 -21.17 11.14
N ALA A 24 17.00 -21.47 10.91
CA ALA A 24 17.85 -20.75 9.97
C ALA A 24 17.33 -20.85 8.53
N LEU A 25 16.95 -22.05 8.08
CA LEU A 25 16.36 -22.28 6.77
C LEU A 25 15.05 -21.51 6.59
N ALA A 26 14.13 -21.60 7.56
CA ALA A 26 12.85 -20.91 7.49
C ALA A 26 13.03 -19.38 7.46
N ALA A 27 13.92 -18.85 8.30
CA ALA A 27 14.18 -17.41 8.34
C ALA A 27 14.83 -16.89 7.05
N SER A 28 15.85 -17.57 6.50
CA SER A 28 16.46 -17.15 5.23
C SER A 28 15.51 -17.35 4.04
N PHE A 29 14.69 -18.41 4.05
CA PHE A 29 13.64 -18.64 3.05
C PHE A 29 12.63 -17.49 3.01
N PHE A 30 12.00 -17.18 4.14
CA PHE A 30 10.98 -16.14 4.19
C PHE A 30 11.56 -14.75 3.95
N LEU A 31 12.77 -14.47 4.44
CA LEU A 31 13.44 -13.20 4.20
C LEU A 31 13.78 -13.02 2.71
N ALA A 32 14.37 -14.03 2.06
CA ALA A 32 14.70 -13.97 0.63
C ALA A 32 13.45 -13.90 -0.25
N LEU A 33 12.39 -14.64 0.09
CA LEU A 33 11.10 -14.58 -0.59
C LEU A 33 10.47 -13.18 -0.48
N LEU A 34 10.44 -12.60 0.72
CA LEU A 34 9.94 -11.24 0.94
C LEU A 34 10.75 -10.19 0.17
N CYS A 35 12.08 -10.23 0.27
CA CYS A 35 12.95 -9.31 -0.46
C CYS A 35 12.80 -9.47 -1.98
N GLY A 36 12.72 -10.70 -2.47
CA GLY A 36 12.54 -11.00 -3.89
C GLY A 36 11.21 -10.50 -4.42
N LEU A 37 10.09 -10.76 -3.72
CA LEU A 37 8.77 -10.27 -4.11
C LEU A 37 8.67 -8.75 -4.06
N PHE A 38 9.18 -8.13 -2.99
CA PHE A 38 9.18 -6.67 -2.88
C PHE A 38 10.00 -6.01 -4.00
N TYR A 39 11.23 -6.49 -4.25
CA TYR A 39 12.06 -5.97 -5.32
C TYR A 39 11.40 -6.11 -6.69
N ASN A 40 10.80 -7.26 -6.99
CA ASN A 40 10.14 -7.48 -8.27
C ASN A 40 8.87 -6.64 -8.43
N ALA A 41 8.08 -6.47 -7.37
CA ALA A 41 6.91 -5.58 -7.39
C ALA A 41 7.32 -4.13 -7.60
N TRP A 42 8.35 -3.66 -6.89
CA TRP A 42 8.90 -2.33 -7.05
C TRP A 42 9.49 -2.10 -8.44
N ALA A 43 10.30 -3.04 -8.94
CA ALA A 43 10.90 -2.94 -10.28
C ALA A 43 9.85 -2.97 -11.39
N TYR A 44 8.78 -3.75 -11.22
CA TYR A 44 7.65 -3.76 -12.14
C TYR A 44 6.96 -2.39 -12.20
N GLU A 45 6.64 -1.78 -11.06
CA GLU A 45 6.01 -0.46 -11.01
C GLU A 45 6.90 0.64 -11.59
N VAL A 46 8.20 0.64 -11.25
CA VAL A 46 9.14 1.61 -11.80
C VAL A 46 9.25 1.47 -13.31
N ASP A 47 9.41 0.24 -13.83
CA ASP A 47 9.47 0.02 -15.28
C ASP A 47 8.18 0.40 -16.00
N ARG A 48 7.02 0.15 -15.38
CA ARG A 48 5.72 0.56 -15.92
C ARG A 48 5.65 2.08 -16.05
N ILE A 49 5.92 2.81 -14.97
CA ILE A 49 5.91 4.29 -14.95
C ILE A 49 6.92 4.84 -15.96
N LEU A 50 8.14 4.30 -16.02
CA LEU A 50 9.16 4.77 -16.96
C LEU A 50 8.76 4.57 -18.44
N ARG A 51 7.94 3.56 -18.75
CA ARG A 51 7.46 3.29 -20.12
C ARG A 51 6.23 4.12 -20.49
N GLU A 52 5.32 4.32 -19.53
CA GLU A 52 4.05 5.01 -19.75
C GLU A 52 4.20 6.54 -19.63
N GLU A 53 4.92 7.01 -18.61
CA GLU A 53 5.03 8.43 -18.26
C GLU A 53 6.40 9.02 -18.63
N GLY A 54 7.45 8.18 -18.76
CA GLY A 54 8.82 8.60 -19.09
C GLY A 54 9.75 8.68 -17.88
N SER A 55 11.03 9.01 -18.11
CA SER A 55 12.08 9.01 -17.08
C SER A 55 12.37 10.37 -16.44
N TRP A 56 11.64 11.41 -16.82
CA TRP A 56 11.78 12.75 -16.24
C TRP A 56 11.41 12.72 -14.75
N GLN A 57 12.03 13.58 -13.95
CA GLN A 57 11.75 13.70 -12.52
C GLN A 57 11.02 15.01 -12.20
N ALA A 58 11.27 16.03 -13.01
CA ALA A 58 10.47 17.24 -13.04
C ALA A 58 10.34 17.78 -14.45
N ARG A 59 9.30 18.57 -14.69
CA ARG A 59 9.01 19.22 -15.95
C ARG A 59 8.73 20.70 -15.68
N LEU A 60 9.36 21.54 -16.49
CA LEU A 60 9.21 22.99 -16.44
C LEU A 60 8.59 23.48 -17.74
N THR A 61 7.61 24.37 -17.63
CA THR A 61 7.01 25.05 -18.78
C THR A 61 7.53 26.48 -18.81
N LEU A 62 8.44 26.76 -19.73
CA LEU A 62 9.07 28.07 -19.88
C LEU A 62 8.35 28.87 -20.97
N PRO A 63 7.91 30.12 -20.71
CA PRO A 63 7.24 30.98 -21.69
C PRO A 63 8.24 31.67 -22.64
N CYS A 64 9.28 30.96 -23.07
CA CYS A 64 10.33 31.50 -23.93
C CYS A 64 10.85 30.48 -24.93
N THR A 65 11.34 30.97 -26.08
CA THR A 65 11.95 30.17 -27.15
C THR A 65 13.23 30.87 -27.66
N GLY A 66 14.06 30.15 -28.44
CA GLY A 66 15.27 30.72 -29.05
C GLY A 66 16.35 31.09 -28.03
N ALA A 67 16.93 32.29 -28.13
CA ALA A 67 18.08 32.70 -27.32
C ALA A 67 17.79 32.80 -25.81
N ALA A 68 16.59 33.23 -25.43
CA ALA A 68 16.16 33.31 -24.03
C ALA A 68 15.97 31.91 -23.40
N LEU A 69 15.56 30.93 -24.20
CA LEU A 69 15.52 29.53 -23.78
C LEU A 69 16.95 29.02 -23.51
N THR A 70 17.92 29.33 -24.37
CA THR A 70 19.31 28.91 -24.18
C THR A 70 19.89 29.42 -22.85
N GLU A 71 19.65 30.69 -22.50
CA GLU A 71 20.09 31.26 -21.21
C GLU A 71 19.41 30.57 -20.01
N SER A 72 18.12 30.23 -20.16
CA SER A 72 17.37 29.50 -19.12
C SER A 72 17.91 28.07 -18.96
N LEU A 73 18.23 27.38 -20.06
CA LEU A 73 18.85 26.04 -20.04
C LEU A 73 20.24 26.06 -19.39
N GLU A 74 21.08 27.04 -19.74
CA GLU A 74 22.39 27.22 -19.09
C GLU A 74 22.24 27.49 -17.58
N THR A 75 21.22 28.26 -17.18
CA THR A 75 20.91 28.51 -15.77
C THR A 75 20.49 27.22 -15.06
N LEU A 76 19.68 26.38 -15.71
CA LEU A 76 19.26 25.08 -15.15
C LEU A 76 20.45 24.13 -14.98
N GLU A 77 21.39 24.10 -15.94
CA GLU A 77 22.61 23.28 -15.86
C GLU A 77 23.57 23.73 -14.74
N GLN A 78 23.48 24.99 -14.28
CA GLN A 78 24.29 25.51 -13.17
C GLN A 78 23.84 24.96 -11.80
N PHE A 79 22.63 24.44 -11.68
CA PHE A 79 22.17 23.84 -10.43
C PHE A 79 22.90 22.52 -10.18
N ALA A 80 23.65 22.45 -9.08
CA ALA A 80 24.52 21.31 -8.77
C ALA A 80 23.80 19.94 -8.70
N GLN A 81 22.51 19.95 -8.39
CA GLN A 81 21.69 18.74 -8.28
C GLN A 81 21.03 18.31 -9.58
N VAL A 82 21.01 19.15 -10.61
CA VAL A 82 20.49 18.80 -11.93
C VAL A 82 21.51 17.91 -12.65
N ASP A 83 21.05 16.79 -13.17
CA ASP A 83 21.87 15.81 -13.91
C ASP A 83 21.73 16.01 -15.41
N THR A 84 20.50 15.97 -15.93
CA THR A 84 20.22 16.24 -17.34
C THR A 84 19.08 17.23 -17.50
N VAL A 85 19.23 18.08 -18.51
CA VAL A 85 18.21 19.02 -18.98
C VAL A 85 17.88 18.65 -20.42
N THR A 86 16.64 18.26 -20.69
CA THR A 86 16.21 17.80 -22.03
C THR A 86 14.99 18.56 -22.49
N LEU A 87 15.06 19.17 -23.67
CA LEU A 87 13.91 19.83 -24.29
C LEU A 87 12.93 18.77 -24.83
N ASN A 88 11.68 18.82 -24.38
CA ASN A 88 10.63 17.95 -24.90
C ASN A 88 9.97 18.63 -26.12
N GLY A 89 10.44 18.28 -27.31
CA GLY A 89 9.96 18.85 -28.56
C GLY A 89 8.50 18.51 -28.90
N ALA A 90 7.94 17.43 -28.33
CA ALA A 90 6.55 17.04 -28.58
C ALA A 90 5.55 17.88 -27.76
N LEU A 91 5.95 18.31 -26.56
CA LEU A 91 5.12 19.16 -25.70
C LEU A 91 5.42 20.66 -25.85
N SER A 92 6.52 21.01 -26.52
CA SER A 92 6.90 22.39 -26.79
C SER A 92 6.11 22.97 -27.97
N GLY A 93 5.64 24.20 -27.83
CA GLY A 93 4.93 24.95 -28.86
C GLY A 93 5.75 26.15 -29.38
N PRO A 94 5.16 26.96 -30.30
CA PRO A 94 5.85 28.13 -30.86
C PRO A 94 6.16 29.23 -29.84
N GLU A 95 5.37 29.32 -28.75
CA GLU A 95 5.51 30.36 -27.71
C GLU A 95 5.92 29.81 -26.34
N ARG A 96 5.95 28.47 -26.16
CA ARG A 96 6.29 27.82 -24.88
C ARG A 96 7.23 26.64 -25.09
N SER A 97 8.24 26.51 -24.23
CA SER A 97 9.19 25.41 -24.25
C SER A 97 9.01 24.54 -23.02
N VAL A 98 8.88 23.23 -23.21
CA VAL A 98 8.77 22.26 -22.12
C VAL A 98 10.13 21.59 -21.91
N VAL A 99 10.68 21.76 -20.71
CA VAL A 99 11.99 21.24 -20.33
C VAL A 99 11.83 20.16 -19.27
N GLU A 100 12.40 19.00 -19.52
CA GLU A 100 12.43 17.88 -18.58
C GLU A 100 13.77 17.83 -17.86
N LEU A 101 13.71 17.65 -16.55
CA LEU A 101 14.84 17.59 -15.65
C LEU A 101 14.97 16.22 -15.02
N THR A 102 16.21 15.75 -14.91
CA THR A 102 16.58 14.67 -14.00
C THR A 102 17.58 15.17 -12.97
N PHE A 103 17.55 14.60 -11.77
CA PHE A 103 18.41 15.02 -10.65
C PHE A 103 19.38 13.92 -10.25
N ARG A 104 20.56 14.34 -9.81
CA ARG A 104 21.62 13.46 -9.28
C ARG A 104 21.21 12.85 -7.94
N ASP A 105 20.64 13.67 -7.07
CA ASP A 105 20.03 13.25 -5.82
C ASP A 105 18.52 13.49 -5.85
N ARG A 106 17.77 12.39 -5.82
CA ARG A 106 16.30 12.43 -5.85
C ARG A 106 15.72 13.02 -4.58
N ALA A 107 16.42 12.94 -3.44
CA ALA A 107 15.92 13.50 -2.18
C ALA A 107 15.88 15.04 -2.20
N ALA A 108 16.69 15.67 -3.05
CA ALA A 108 16.80 17.12 -3.16
C ALA A 108 15.86 17.73 -4.23
N VAL A 109 15.01 16.92 -4.87
CA VAL A 109 14.19 17.36 -6.02
C VAL A 109 13.29 18.54 -5.65
N TYR A 110 12.45 18.43 -4.63
CA TYR A 110 11.53 19.52 -4.25
C TYR A 110 12.25 20.77 -3.75
N GLU A 111 13.35 20.62 -3.01
CA GLU A 111 14.17 21.77 -2.57
C GLU A 111 14.80 22.48 -3.77
N THR A 112 15.35 21.72 -4.71
CA THR A 112 15.99 22.27 -5.92
C THR A 112 14.95 22.88 -6.86
N LEU A 113 13.78 22.26 -7.02
CA LEU A 113 12.69 22.80 -7.82
C LEU A 113 12.19 24.14 -7.30
N GLU A 114 12.06 24.29 -5.98
CA GLU A 114 11.68 25.57 -5.40
C GLU A 114 12.76 26.64 -5.65
N ALA A 115 14.04 26.28 -5.55
CA ALA A 115 15.14 27.19 -5.87
C ALA A 115 15.16 27.59 -7.37
N ILE A 116 14.87 26.64 -8.27
CA ILE A 116 14.73 26.90 -9.71
C ILE A 116 13.55 27.83 -9.96
N ARG A 117 12.39 27.54 -9.35
CA ARG A 117 11.17 28.35 -9.47
C ARG A 117 11.42 29.81 -9.10
N VAL A 118 12.07 30.04 -7.96
CA VAL A 118 12.44 31.39 -7.49
C VAL A 118 13.48 32.05 -8.41
N ARG A 119 14.45 31.28 -8.93
CA ARG A 119 15.53 31.82 -9.76
C ARG A 119 15.07 32.24 -11.16
N LEU A 120 14.15 31.47 -11.74
CA LEU A 120 13.59 31.70 -13.07
C LEU A 120 12.25 32.45 -13.05
N ASP A 121 11.79 32.87 -11.87
CA ASP A 121 10.52 33.59 -11.65
C ASP A 121 9.30 32.85 -12.22
N LEU A 122 9.26 31.52 -12.01
CA LEU A 122 8.20 30.65 -12.52
C LEU A 122 7.01 30.59 -11.56
N THR A 123 5.80 30.44 -12.12
CA THR A 123 4.58 30.18 -11.34
C THR A 123 4.49 28.71 -10.93
N GLU A 124 3.66 28.38 -9.93
CA GLU A 124 3.52 26.99 -9.46
C GLU A 124 3.03 26.05 -10.56
N GLY A 125 2.07 26.47 -11.39
CA GLY A 125 1.58 25.67 -12.53
C GLY A 125 2.60 25.43 -13.65
N GLN A 126 3.74 26.15 -13.65
CA GLN A 126 4.83 25.95 -14.60
C GLN A 126 5.85 24.91 -14.12
N VAL A 127 5.74 24.42 -12.88
CA VAL A 127 6.67 23.46 -12.29
C VAL A 127 5.91 22.19 -11.90
N GLN A 128 6.19 21.10 -12.59
CA GLN A 128 5.56 19.80 -12.33
C GLN A 128 6.60 18.80 -11.84
N ALA A 129 6.36 18.16 -10.70
CA ALA A 129 7.15 17.03 -10.22
C ALA A 129 6.53 15.70 -10.68
N HIS A 130 7.36 14.68 -10.89
CA HIS A 130 6.89 13.34 -11.25
C HIS A 130 6.54 12.52 -10.00
N ASP A 131 5.46 12.89 -9.29
CA ASP A 131 5.13 12.37 -7.96
C ASP A 131 4.92 10.84 -7.94
N THR A 132 4.35 10.28 -9.00
CA THR A 132 4.15 8.83 -9.18
C THR A 132 5.47 8.07 -9.16
N LEU A 133 6.50 8.57 -9.85
CA LEU A 133 7.84 8.01 -9.89
C LEU A 133 8.62 8.28 -8.59
N LEU A 134 8.62 9.53 -8.12
CA LEU A 134 9.36 9.96 -6.93
C LEU A 134 8.89 9.24 -5.66
N SER A 135 7.59 9.01 -5.52
CA SER A 135 7.03 8.27 -4.39
C SER A 135 7.51 6.81 -4.31
N ARG A 136 7.87 6.18 -5.45
CA ARG A 136 8.51 4.85 -5.47
C ARG A 136 9.93 4.85 -4.90
N TYR A 137 10.53 6.03 -4.78
CA TYR A 137 11.82 6.25 -4.14
C TYR A 137 11.70 6.88 -2.75
N LEU A 138 10.49 6.90 -2.17
CA LEU A 138 10.18 7.53 -0.87
C LEU A 138 10.45 9.04 -0.84
N VAL A 139 10.39 9.69 -2.01
CA VAL A 139 10.47 11.15 -2.13
C VAL A 139 9.05 11.63 -2.38
N THR A 140 8.51 12.46 -1.48
CA THR A 140 7.17 13.02 -1.55
C THR A 140 7.27 14.52 -1.31
N ASP A 141 6.35 15.29 -1.90
CA ASP A 141 6.30 16.73 -1.68
C ASP A 141 6.11 17.02 -0.18
N PRO A 142 6.98 17.81 0.46
CA PRO A 142 6.80 18.25 1.84
C PRO A 142 5.55 19.09 2.08
N ARG A 143 4.97 19.69 1.04
CA ARG A 143 3.79 20.56 1.10
C ARG A 143 2.48 19.82 0.82
N ASP A 144 2.54 18.61 0.25
CA ASP A 144 1.35 17.81 -0.06
C ASP A 144 0.65 17.39 1.25
N PRO A 145 -0.63 17.81 1.48
CA PRO A 145 -1.37 17.43 2.67
C PRO A 145 -1.72 15.94 2.72
N THR A 146 -1.59 15.21 1.60
CA THR A 146 -2.03 13.81 1.43
C THR A 146 -0.97 12.94 0.73
N PRO A 147 0.24 12.81 1.30
CA PRO A 147 1.33 12.09 0.64
C PRO A 147 0.98 10.61 0.42
N PRO A 148 1.51 9.96 -0.63
CA PRO A 148 1.27 8.55 -0.90
C PRO A 148 1.93 7.64 0.16
N LEU A 149 1.14 7.18 1.14
CA LEU A 149 1.63 6.40 2.29
C LEU A 149 1.72 4.88 2.06
N LEU A 150 1.35 4.37 0.88
CA LEU A 150 1.31 2.92 0.58
C LEU A 150 2.68 2.25 0.75
N LEU A 151 3.73 2.80 0.12
CA LEU A 151 5.07 2.21 0.17
C LEU A 151 5.67 2.24 1.59
N PRO A 152 5.63 3.37 2.33
CA PRO A 152 6.02 3.41 3.74
C PRO A 152 5.27 2.38 4.61
N PHE A 153 3.97 2.21 4.40
CA PHE A 153 3.17 1.22 5.13
C PHE A 153 3.65 -0.21 4.85
N LEU A 154 3.85 -0.58 3.58
CA LEU A 154 4.35 -1.89 3.18
C LEU A 154 5.73 -2.17 3.79
N LEU A 155 6.63 -1.18 3.80
CA LEU A 155 7.94 -1.26 4.46
C LEU A 155 7.81 -1.45 5.98
N GLY A 156 6.84 -0.79 6.61
CA GLY A 156 6.52 -0.97 8.03
C GLY A 156 6.11 -2.40 8.36
N VAL A 157 5.18 -2.98 7.58
CA VAL A 157 4.76 -4.38 7.73
C VAL A 157 5.94 -5.32 7.49
N TRP A 158 6.75 -5.08 6.45
CA TRP A 158 7.95 -5.85 6.16
C TRP A 158 8.95 -5.82 7.35
N GLY A 159 9.17 -4.65 7.95
CA GLY A 159 10.02 -4.50 9.14
C GLY A 159 9.50 -5.26 10.35
N VAL A 160 8.19 -5.23 10.61
CA VAL A 160 7.54 -6.02 11.67
C VAL A 160 7.76 -7.52 11.44
N MET A 161 7.68 -7.97 10.20
CA MET A 161 7.88 -9.38 9.86
C MET A 161 9.34 -9.83 9.96
N ALA A 162 10.27 -9.00 9.48
CA ALA A 162 11.70 -9.24 9.65
C ALA A 162 12.04 -9.36 11.15
N LEU A 163 11.49 -8.47 11.99
CA LEU A 163 11.65 -8.53 13.44
C LEU A 163 11.07 -9.84 14.03
N ALA A 164 9.90 -10.28 13.57
CA ALA A 164 9.33 -11.55 14.00
C ALA A 164 10.27 -12.75 13.70
N LEU A 165 10.86 -12.80 12.49
CA LEU A 165 11.83 -13.82 12.07
C LEU A 165 13.12 -13.78 12.90
N VAL A 166 13.63 -12.60 13.23
CA VAL A 166 14.80 -12.43 14.12
C VAL A 166 14.50 -13.01 15.51
N LEU A 167 13.33 -12.72 16.06
CA LEU A 167 12.93 -13.22 17.38
C LEU A 167 12.74 -14.75 17.39
N LEU A 168 12.23 -15.33 16.30
CA LEU A 168 12.16 -16.77 16.09
C LEU A 168 13.54 -17.43 16.17
N LEU A 169 14.50 -16.90 15.40
CA LEU A 169 15.88 -17.40 15.39
C LEU A 169 16.52 -17.30 16.76
N ARG A 170 16.39 -16.13 17.40
CA ARG A 170 16.91 -15.91 18.74
C ARG A 170 16.39 -16.95 19.73
N ASN A 171 15.10 -17.27 19.68
CA ASN A 171 14.50 -18.28 20.56
C ASN A 171 15.13 -19.66 20.32
N SER A 172 15.28 -20.08 19.06
CA SER A 172 15.92 -21.36 18.68
C SER A 172 17.38 -21.46 19.15
N PHE A 173 18.17 -20.40 18.97
CA PHE A 173 19.56 -20.33 19.46
C PHE A 173 19.62 -20.35 21.00
N GLU A 174 18.77 -19.58 21.68
CA GLU A 174 18.72 -19.55 23.15
C GLU A 174 18.39 -20.92 23.73
N ILE A 175 17.42 -21.64 23.16
CA ILE A 175 17.05 -23.00 23.55
C ILE A 175 18.24 -23.96 23.43
N THR A 176 18.95 -23.90 22.30
CA THR A 176 20.03 -24.86 22.01
C THR A 176 21.28 -24.57 22.82
N MET A 177 21.66 -23.29 22.96
CA MET A 177 22.84 -22.92 23.72
C MET A 177 22.65 -23.16 25.23
N GLN A 178 21.42 -23.01 25.75
CA GLN A 178 21.10 -23.35 27.16
C GLN A 178 21.26 -24.83 27.46
N ALA A 179 20.93 -25.73 26.51
CA ALA A 179 21.12 -27.17 26.68
C ALA A 179 22.58 -27.56 26.92
N ARG A 180 23.53 -26.71 26.50
CA ARG A 180 24.98 -26.95 26.62
C ARG A 180 25.64 -26.15 27.77
N LEU A 181 24.86 -25.48 28.60
CA LEU A 181 25.37 -24.61 29.67
C LEU A 181 26.34 -25.34 30.61
N HIS A 182 26.06 -26.60 30.97
CA HIS A 182 26.92 -27.39 31.83
C HIS A 182 28.32 -27.62 31.23
N ARG A 183 28.41 -27.95 29.94
CA ARG A 183 29.68 -28.15 29.21
C ARG A 183 30.52 -26.86 29.19
N PHE A 184 29.88 -25.72 29.03
CA PHE A 184 30.53 -24.41 29.13
C PHE A 184 30.94 -24.06 30.57
N GLY A 185 30.20 -24.54 31.57
CA GLY A 185 30.59 -24.52 32.97
C GLY A 185 31.92 -25.24 33.22
N ILE A 186 32.10 -26.42 32.63
CA ILE A 186 33.37 -27.16 32.69
C ILE A 186 34.49 -26.37 32.02
N LEU A 187 34.28 -25.89 30.78
CA LEU A 187 35.30 -25.11 30.04
C LEU A 187 35.71 -23.83 30.77
N SER A 188 34.75 -23.10 31.35
CA SER A 188 35.03 -21.91 32.16
C SER A 188 35.76 -22.24 33.47
N SER A 189 35.48 -23.40 34.09
CA SER A 189 36.23 -23.89 35.26
C SER A 189 37.68 -24.24 34.97
N VAL A 190 37.97 -24.67 33.73
CA VAL A 190 39.34 -24.95 33.23
C VAL A 190 40.07 -23.66 32.82
N GLY A 191 39.40 -22.50 32.83
CA GLY A 191 40.00 -21.18 32.57
C GLY A 191 39.59 -20.51 31.26
N ALA A 192 38.57 -21.01 30.56
CA ALA A 192 38.07 -20.35 29.35
C ALA A 192 37.46 -18.98 29.66
N THR A 193 37.92 -17.95 28.94
CA THR A 193 37.40 -16.58 29.13
C THR A 193 35.99 -16.41 28.55
N PRO A 194 35.16 -15.49 29.08
CA PRO A 194 33.85 -15.15 28.51
C PRO A 194 33.88 -14.74 27.03
N ARG A 195 35.01 -14.18 26.57
CA ARG A 195 35.22 -13.80 25.16
C ARG A 195 35.44 -15.03 24.29
N GLN A 196 36.26 -15.99 24.74
CA GLN A 196 36.50 -17.25 24.03
C GLN A 196 35.22 -18.10 23.94
N LEU A 197 34.46 -18.18 25.04
CA LEU A 197 33.16 -18.88 25.07
C LEU A 197 32.15 -18.26 24.09
N ARG A 198 32.03 -16.93 24.07
CA ARG A 198 31.14 -16.22 23.14
C ARG A 198 31.54 -16.44 21.68
N LEU A 199 32.83 -16.35 21.37
CA LEU A 199 33.33 -16.54 20.00
C LEU A 199 33.10 -17.98 19.52
N CYS A 200 33.33 -18.96 20.40
CA CYS A 200 33.07 -20.36 20.11
C CYS A 200 31.58 -20.60 19.79
N LEU A 201 30.66 -20.06 20.61
CA LEU A 201 29.22 -20.14 20.37
C LEU A 201 28.78 -19.51 19.04
N LEU A 202 29.36 -18.36 18.69
CA LEU A 202 29.07 -17.69 17.43
C LEU A 202 29.60 -18.45 16.21
N GLN A 203 30.80 -19.04 16.32
CA GLN A 203 31.38 -19.87 15.26
C GLN A 203 30.55 -21.14 15.03
N GLU A 204 30.10 -21.78 16.12
CA GLU A 204 29.22 -22.95 16.03
C GLU A 204 27.88 -22.58 15.39
N ALA A 205 27.25 -21.49 15.84
CA ALA A 205 26.00 -20.99 15.27
C ALA A 205 26.14 -20.68 13.78
N ALA A 206 27.22 -20.02 13.37
CA ALA A 206 27.50 -19.72 11.97
C ALA A 206 27.72 -21.00 11.15
N ALA A 207 28.49 -21.97 11.67
CA ALA A 207 28.76 -23.23 10.97
C ALA A 207 27.48 -24.06 10.75
N VAL A 208 26.60 -24.12 11.76
CA VAL A 208 25.30 -24.82 11.65
C VAL A 208 24.34 -24.09 10.72
N ALA A 209 24.35 -22.75 10.73
CA ALA A 209 23.42 -21.95 9.96
C ALA A 209 23.82 -21.77 8.48
N LEU A 210 25.11 -21.89 8.12
CA LEU A 210 25.60 -21.55 6.78
C LEU A 210 24.88 -22.28 5.64
N VAL A 211 24.78 -23.61 5.71
CA VAL A 211 24.12 -24.43 4.68
C VAL A 211 22.60 -24.16 4.64
N PRO A 212 21.87 -24.17 5.77
CA PRO A 212 20.47 -23.74 5.82
C PRO A 212 20.23 -22.34 5.26
N LEU A 213 21.14 -21.40 5.52
CA LEU A 213 21.03 -20.03 5.04
C LEU A 213 21.02 -20.00 3.52
N ALA A 214 22.05 -20.59 2.90
CA ALA A 214 22.19 -20.65 1.45
C ALA A 214 21.03 -21.41 0.79
N ALA A 215 20.65 -22.56 1.35
CA ALA A 215 19.53 -23.35 0.85
C ALA A 215 18.20 -22.57 0.95
N GLY A 216 17.92 -21.96 2.11
CA GLY A 216 16.71 -21.17 2.30
C GLY A 216 16.67 -19.95 1.39
N THR A 217 17.77 -19.20 1.22
CA THR A 217 17.81 -18.06 0.29
C THR A 217 17.53 -18.50 -1.15
N LEU A 218 18.13 -19.59 -1.61
CA LEU A 218 17.88 -20.15 -2.95
C LEU A 218 16.42 -20.56 -3.13
N LEU A 219 15.87 -21.30 -2.15
CA LEU A 219 14.47 -21.72 -2.17
C LEU A 219 13.51 -20.52 -2.10
N GLY A 220 13.87 -19.46 -1.38
CA GLY A 220 13.08 -18.24 -1.25
C GLY A 220 12.96 -17.50 -2.57
N PHE A 221 14.06 -17.32 -3.30
CA PHE A 221 14.01 -16.74 -4.65
C PHE A 221 13.31 -17.65 -5.66
N ALA A 222 13.51 -18.97 -5.60
CA ALA A 222 12.79 -19.93 -6.43
C ALA A 222 11.28 -19.89 -6.18
N ALA A 223 10.86 -19.79 -4.92
CA ALA A 223 9.46 -19.59 -4.56
C ALA A 223 8.94 -18.23 -5.06
N GLY A 224 9.73 -17.16 -4.98
CA GLY A 224 9.38 -15.85 -5.53
C GLY A 224 9.14 -15.88 -7.03
N TRP A 225 10.00 -16.59 -7.77
CA TRP A 225 9.80 -16.87 -9.19
C TRP A 225 8.51 -17.65 -9.45
N GLY A 226 8.24 -18.70 -8.66
CA GLY A 226 7.01 -19.49 -8.77
C GLY A 226 5.74 -18.68 -8.49
N VAL A 227 5.76 -17.80 -7.49
CA VAL A 227 4.66 -16.87 -7.18
C VAL A 227 4.44 -15.92 -8.36
N LEU A 228 5.50 -15.30 -8.89
CA LEU A 228 5.36 -14.37 -10.02
C LEU A 228 4.85 -15.07 -11.28
N ALA A 229 5.30 -16.30 -11.54
CA ALA A 229 4.79 -17.13 -12.62
C ALA A 229 3.32 -17.52 -12.43
N ALA A 230 2.87 -17.75 -11.19
CA ALA A 230 1.46 -18.00 -10.90
C ALA A 230 0.61 -16.74 -11.12
N VAL A 231 1.10 -15.58 -10.69
CA VAL A 231 0.45 -14.28 -10.93
C VAL A 231 0.33 -13.99 -12.42
N ASN A 232 1.40 -14.17 -13.20
CA ASN A 232 1.35 -13.98 -14.66
C ASN A 232 0.35 -14.91 -15.33
N ARG A 233 0.20 -16.15 -14.87
CA ARG A 233 -0.80 -17.10 -15.40
C ARG A 233 -2.22 -16.72 -15.03
N ALA A 234 -2.45 -16.28 -13.78
CA ALA A 234 -3.76 -15.84 -13.32
C ALA A 234 -4.21 -14.53 -13.98
N ALA A 235 -3.26 -13.71 -14.39
CA ALA A 235 -3.47 -12.39 -14.98
C ALA A 235 -3.21 -12.37 -16.51
N ALA A 236 -3.21 -13.53 -17.18
CA ALA A 236 -2.85 -13.63 -18.60
C ALA A 236 -3.84 -12.94 -19.54
N ASP A 237 -5.13 -12.95 -19.18
CA ASP A 237 -6.23 -12.41 -20.00
C ASP A 237 -6.55 -10.94 -19.70
N LEU A 238 -5.71 -10.24 -18.92
CA LEU A 238 -5.87 -8.82 -18.62
C LEU A 238 -5.23 -7.96 -19.73
N SER A 239 -6.06 -7.24 -20.47
CA SER A 239 -5.65 -6.23 -21.46
C SER A 239 -4.81 -5.12 -20.81
N GLY A 240 -3.78 -4.62 -21.52
CA GLY A 240 -2.90 -3.55 -21.04
C GLY A 240 -1.83 -3.97 -20.01
N ARG A 241 -1.90 -5.18 -19.45
CA ARG A 241 -0.91 -5.68 -18.50
C ARG A 241 0.37 -6.14 -19.21
N GLN A 242 1.52 -5.74 -18.66
CA GLN A 242 2.81 -6.31 -19.04
C GLN A 242 3.15 -7.55 -18.20
N PRO A 243 3.72 -8.62 -18.79
CA PRO A 243 4.13 -9.78 -18.01
C PRO A 243 5.23 -9.37 -17.03
N ALA A 244 5.03 -9.67 -15.75
CA ALA A 244 6.02 -9.37 -14.73
C ALA A 244 7.19 -10.36 -14.87
N VAL A 245 8.31 -9.88 -15.43
CA VAL A 245 9.51 -10.70 -15.60
C VAL A 245 10.26 -10.77 -14.28
N PHE A 246 10.54 -11.99 -13.81
CA PHE A 246 11.32 -12.17 -12.59
C PHE A 246 12.77 -11.69 -12.81
N ARG A 247 13.15 -10.65 -12.08
CA ARG A 247 14.49 -10.08 -12.07
C ARG A 247 15.20 -10.43 -10.78
N LEU A 248 16.44 -10.87 -10.91
CA LEU A 248 17.31 -11.21 -9.79
C LEU A 248 18.55 -10.31 -9.83
N HIS A 249 18.45 -9.13 -9.22
CA HIS A 249 19.57 -8.19 -9.19
C HIS A 249 20.66 -8.68 -8.22
N PRO A 250 21.96 -8.70 -8.61
CA PRO A 250 23.04 -9.21 -7.75
C PRO A 250 23.12 -8.52 -6.38
N LEU A 251 22.85 -7.21 -6.31
CA LEU A 251 22.82 -6.48 -5.03
C LEU A 251 21.68 -6.93 -4.11
N VAL A 252 20.54 -7.33 -4.66
CA VAL A 252 19.41 -7.83 -3.87
C VAL A 252 19.73 -9.21 -3.31
N VAL A 253 20.37 -10.07 -4.10
CA VAL A 253 20.85 -11.38 -3.65
C VAL A 253 21.90 -11.21 -2.56
N LEU A 254 22.89 -10.35 -2.79
CA LEU A 254 23.93 -10.06 -1.81
C LEU A 254 23.34 -9.45 -0.54
N GLY A 255 22.43 -8.49 -0.67
CA GLY A 255 21.71 -7.88 0.44
C GLY A 255 20.88 -8.88 1.23
N ALA A 256 20.17 -9.79 0.57
CA ALA A 256 19.42 -10.88 1.20
C ALA A 256 20.35 -11.85 1.95
N LEU A 257 21.48 -12.22 1.36
CA LEU A 257 22.49 -13.07 2.01
C LEU A 257 23.12 -12.39 3.22
N LEU A 258 23.54 -11.13 3.09
CA LEU A 258 24.15 -10.35 4.16
C LEU A 258 23.15 -10.08 5.29
N SER A 259 21.90 -9.73 4.97
CA SER A 259 20.85 -9.52 5.98
C SER A 259 20.49 -10.82 6.69
N ALA A 260 20.40 -11.95 5.98
CA ALA A 260 20.18 -13.26 6.59
C ALA A 260 21.35 -13.64 7.52
N LEU A 261 22.60 -13.44 7.08
CA LEU A 261 23.79 -13.69 7.89
C LEU A 261 23.83 -12.78 9.13
N LEU A 262 23.58 -11.47 8.96
CA LEU A 262 23.49 -10.51 10.05
C LEU A 262 22.39 -10.92 11.03
N THR A 263 21.24 -11.34 10.52
CA THR A 263 20.11 -11.82 11.34
C THR A 263 20.52 -13.01 12.20
N VAL A 264 21.24 -14.00 11.64
CA VAL A 264 21.79 -15.13 12.39
C VAL A 264 22.77 -14.67 13.46
N LEU A 265 23.73 -13.81 13.11
CA LEU A 265 24.75 -13.31 14.02
C LEU A 265 24.14 -12.52 15.18
N VAL A 266 23.23 -11.59 14.90
CA VAL A 266 22.53 -10.78 15.91
C VAL A 266 21.67 -11.68 16.81
N SER A 267 20.96 -12.64 16.23
CA SER A 267 20.10 -13.59 16.95
C SER A 267 20.90 -14.51 17.88
N ALA A 268 22.10 -14.94 17.48
CA ALA A 268 22.99 -15.77 18.28
C ALA A 268 23.83 -14.96 19.29
N TRP A 269 24.16 -13.71 18.99
CA TRP A 269 25.04 -12.87 19.82
C TRP A 269 24.42 -12.54 21.18
N LEU A 270 23.14 -12.21 21.21
CA LEU A 270 22.44 -11.86 22.44
C LEU A 270 22.41 -13.02 23.47
N PRO A 271 22.00 -14.26 23.11
CA PRO A 271 22.10 -15.40 24.02
C PRO A 271 23.55 -15.77 24.33
N ALA A 272 24.46 -15.74 23.36
CA ALA A 272 25.87 -16.06 23.60
C ALA A 272 26.54 -15.12 24.61
N ARG A 273 26.24 -13.81 24.55
CA ARG A 273 26.72 -12.81 25.52
C ARG A 273 26.17 -13.03 26.92
N ARG A 274 24.91 -13.46 27.03
CA ARG A 274 24.28 -13.76 28.33
C ARG A 274 24.89 -15.02 28.93
N LEU A 275 24.99 -16.10 28.15
CA LEU A 275 25.50 -17.39 28.62
C LEU A 275 26.98 -17.33 28.98
N SER A 276 27.81 -16.60 28.23
CA SER A 276 29.25 -16.52 28.51
C SER A 276 29.61 -15.76 29.80
N ARG A 277 28.63 -15.07 30.40
CA ARG A 277 28.78 -14.34 31.67
C ARG A 277 28.25 -15.11 32.87
N ILE A 278 27.67 -16.30 32.67
CA ILE A 278 27.19 -17.14 33.77
C ILE A 278 28.41 -17.71 34.51
N PRO A 279 28.48 -17.59 35.84
CA PRO A 279 29.62 -18.09 36.60
C PRO A 279 29.72 -19.63 36.53
N PRO A 280 30.93 -20.21 36.53
CA PRO A 280 31.13 -21.66 36.35
C PRO A 280 30.33 -22.51 37.34
N LEU A 281 30.23 -22.07 38.59
CA LEU A 281 29.49 -22.78 39.64
C LEU A 281 27.98 -22.84 39.36
N GLU A 282 27.40 -21.79 38.77
CA GLU A 282 25.98 -21.79 38.37
C GLU A 282 25.75 -22.66 37.14
N ALA A 283 26.69 -22.62 36.18
CA ALA A 283 26.62 -23.47 35.00
C ALA A 283 26.75 -24.97 35.34
N LEU A 284 27.65 -25.33 36.27
CA LEU A 284 27.88 -26.70 36.72
C LEU A 284 26.75 -27.26 37.59
N ARG A 285 26.15 -26.44 38.45
CA ARG A 285 24.93 -26.82 39.20
C ARG A 285 23.74 -27.12 38.27
N GLY A 286 23.84 -26.77 36.99
CA GLY A 286 22.78 -26.92 36.02
C GLY A 286 21.59 -26.04 36.35
N ALA A 287 20.53 -26.12 35.54
CA ALA A 287 19.27 -25.44 35.76
C ALA A 287 18.56 -25.79 37.09
N ALA A 288 19.15 -26.66 37.93
CA ALA A 288 18.58 -27.20 39.16
C ALA A 288 18.20 -26.15 40.22
N ARG A 289 18.69 -24.91 40.14
CA ARG A 289 18.30 -23.82 41.06
C ARG A 289 17.32 -22.80 40.46
N ALA A 290 17.13 -22.77 39.14
CA ALA A 290 16.16 -21.87 38.50
C ALA A 290 14.70 -22.32 38.75
N ASP A 291 14.50 -23.61 39.00
CA ASP A 291 13.20 -24.24 39.28
C ASP A 291 12.68 -23.98 40.72
N LEU A 292 13.49 -23.42 41.63
CA LEU A 292 13.24 -23.45 43.07
C LEU A 292 12.92 -22.10 43.74
N VAL A 293 12.80 -21.00 43.00
CA VAL A 293 12.36 -19.73 43.63
C VAL A 293 10.83 -19.71 43.71
N PRO A 294 10.21 -19.92 44.88
CA PRO A 294 8.77 -19.84 45.00
C PRO A 294 8.38 -18.38 44.76
N HIS A 295 7.54 -18.12 43.76
CA HIS A 295 6.85 -16.84 43.73
C HIS A 295 5.90 -16.79 44.92
N ARG A 296 6.18 -15.91 45.89
CA ARG A 296 5.36 -15.74 47.11
C ARG A 296 3.90 -15.38 46.83
N GLN A 297 3.55 -14.99 45.60
CA GLN A 297 2.19 -14.69 45.20
C GLN A 297 1.83 -15.35 43.85
N PRO A 298 0.75 -16.14 43.78
CA PRO A 298 0.30 -16.74 42.53
C PRO A 298 -0.17 -15.64 41.59
N SER A 299 0.32 -15.68 40.35
CA SER A 299 -0.06 -14.72 39.32
C SER A 299 -1.57 -14.80 39.06
N LEU A 300 -2.21 -13.71 38.61
CA LEU A 300 -3.62 -13.71 38.19
C LEU A 300 -3.93 -14.88 37.27
N THR A 301 -2.99 -15.22 36.38
CA THR A 301 -3.17 -16.30 35.43
C THR A 301 -3.05 -17.68 36.03
N THR A 302 -2.27 -17.83 37.11
CA THR A 302 -2.26 -19.06 37.90
C THR A 302 -3.60 -19.24 38.62
N ARG A 303 -4.15 -18.18 39.18
CA ARG A 303 -5.46 -18.21 39.88
C ARG A 303 -6.60 -18.56 38.93
N LEU A 304 -6.63 -17.92 37.76
CA LEU A 304 -7.64 -18.20 36.72
C LEU A 304 -7.54 -19.64 36.21
N LEU A 305 -6.33 -20.13 35.93
CA LEU A 305 -6.16 -21.51 35.47
C LEU A 305 -6.51 -22.52 36.55
N ALA A 306 -6.13 -22.27 37.80
CA ALA A 306 -6.50 -23.10 38.94
C ALA A 306 -8.03 -23.15 39.12
N ALA A 307 -8.73 -22.02 38.94
CA ALA A 307 -10.19 -21.98 38.99
C ALA A 307 -10.85 -22.77 37.84
N CYS A 308 -10.34 -22.67 36.61
CA CYS A 308 -10.93 -23.35 35.45
C CYS A 308 -10.56 -24.84 35.33
N PHE A 309 -9.36 -25.25 35.76
CA PHE A 309 -8.80 -26.58 35.51
C PHE A 309 -8.26 -27.29 36.77
N GLY A 310 -8.54 -26.77 37.96
CA GLY A 310 -8.11 -27.34 39.24
C GLY A 310 -6.58 -27.44 39.37
N ILE A 311 -6.12 -28.54 39.97
CA ILE A 311 -4.68 -28.81 40.21
C ILE A 311 -3.86 -28.77 38.91
N ARG A 312 -4.43 -29.23 37.80
CA ARG A 312 -3.75 -29.23 36.48
C ARG A 312 -3.53 -27.80 35.98
N GLY A 313 -4.51 -26.92 36.21
CA GLY A 313 -4.41 -25.50 35.90
C GLY A 313 -3.43 -24.75 36.80
N GLU A 314 -3.35 -25.11 38.08
CA GLU A 314 -2.36 -24.56 39.01
C GLU A 314 -0.94 -24.94 38.59
N LEU A 315 -0.71 -26.21 38.24
CA LEU A 315 0.57 -26.69 37.71
C LEU A 315 0.96 -25.96 36.42
N ALA A 316 0.03 -25.82 35.47
CA ALA A 316 0.26 -25.08 34.22
C ALA A 316 0.59 -23.60 34.49
N GLY A 317 -0.18 -22.95 35.37
CA GLY A 317 0.01 -21.56 35.73
C GLY A 317 1.34 -21.28 36.44
N ASN A 318 1.78 -22.19 37.30
CA ASN A 318 3.07 -22.14 37.98
C ASN A 318 4.22 -22.36 37.00
N ALA A 319 4.11 -23.33 36.08
CA ALA A 319 5.10 -23.58 35.03
C ALA A 319 5.28 -22.37 34.10
N LEU A 320 4.17 -21.79 33.62
CA LEU A 320 4.19 -20.57 32.80
C LEU A 320 4.77 -19.37 33.57
N SER A 321 4.51 -19.30 34.88
CA SER A 321 5.00 -18.21 35.74
C SER A 321 6.50 -18.28 36.01
N ALA A 322 7.02 -19.47 36.25
CA ALA A 322 8.46 -19.70 36.45
C ALA A 322 9.28 -19.31 35.20
N ARG A 323 8.71 -19.47 34.00
CA ARG A 323 9.41 -19.29 32.72
C ARG A 323 9.04 -18.02 31.96
N LYS A 324 8.38 -17.03 32.60
CA LYS A 324 7.90 -15.78 31.95
C LYS A 324 8.96 -15.06 31.12
N LYS A 325 10.23 -15.08 31.53
CA LYS A 325 11.34 -14.42 30.84
C LYS A 325 11.72 -15.12 29.54
N SER A 326 11.81 -16.46 29.56
CA SER A 326 12.12 -17.27 28.38
C SER A 326 10.95 -17.24 27.37
N LEU A 327 9.72 -17.42 27.85
CA LEU A 327 8.51 -17.41 27.01
C LEU A 327 8.10 -16.01 26.50
N ARG A 328 8.80 -14.94 26.90
CA ARG A 328 8.49 -13.58 26.42
C ARG A 328 8.78 -13.44 24.93
N ILE A 329 9.88 -14.02 24.45
CA ILE A 329 10.34 -13.87 23.07
C ILE A 329 9.34 -14.52 22.12
N ALA A 330 8.97 -15.78 22.40
CA ALA A 330 7.96 -16.50 21.61
C ALA A 330 6.62 -15.76 21.57
N ARG A 331 6.16 -15.20 22.70
CA ARG A 331 4.92 -14.41 22.77
C ARG A 331 4.99 -13.12 21.95
N VAL A 332 6.09 -12.37 22.04
CA VAL A 332 6.27 -11.13 21.26
C VAL A 332 6.38 -11.44 19.78
N SER A 333 7.12 -12.48 19.42
CA SER A 333 7.28 -12.90 18.03
C SER A 333 5.93 -13.32 17.41
N LEU A 334 5.12 -14.10 18.13
CA LEU A 334 3.76 -14.45 17.71
C LEU A 334 2.85 -13.21 17.60
N LEU A 335 2.92 -12.30 18.58
CA LEU A 335 2.15 -11.05 18.55
C LEU A 335 2.48 -10.23 17.30
N LEU A 336 3.76 -10.07 16.96
CA LEU A 336 4.21 -9.32 15.79
C LEU A 336 3.75 -9.98 14.48
N SER A 337 3.83 -11.32 14.36
CA SER A 337 3.34 -12.01 13.18
C SER A 337 1.82 -11.86 12.99
N PHE A 338 1.05 -11.98 14.07
CA PHE A 338 -0.40 -11.80 14.01
C PHE A 338 -0.78 -10.33 13.76
N LEU A 339 -0.03 -9.39 14.34
CA LEU A 339 -0.22 -7.96 14.08
C LEU A 339 0.06 -7.61 12.62
N GLY A 340 1.20 -8.05 12.06
CA GLY A 340 1.54 -7.78 10.66
C GLY A 340 0.51 -8.36 9.70
N PHE A 341 0.03 -9.58 9.95
CA PHE A 341 -1.04 -10.20 9.16
C PHE A 341 -2.36 -9.45 9.25
N THR A 342 -2.84 -9.14 10.47
CA THR A 342 -4.12 -8.45 10.67
C THR A 342 -4.10 -7.01 10.16
N ALA A 343 -2.99 -6.28 10.37
CA ALA A 343 -2.75 -4.96 9.82
C ALA A 343 -2.87 -4.96 8.30
N MET A 344 -2.23 -5.94 7.64
CA MET A 344 -2.24 -6.05 6.19
C MET A 344 -3.64 -6.37 5.64
N LEU A 345 -4.38 -7.30 6.26
CA LEU A 345 -5.77 -7.55 5.88
C LEU A 345 -6.67 -6.32 6.03
N CYS A 346 -6.55 -5.60 7.14
CA CYS A 346 -7.34 -4.38 7.35
C CYS A 346 -6.98 -3.29 6.33
N PHE A 347 -5.70 -3.18 5.96
CA PHE A 347 -5.26 -2.31 4.89
C PHE A 347 -5.91 -2.65 3.55
N PHE A 348 -5.98 -3.93 3.20
CA PHE A 348 -6.61 -4.36 1.94
C PHE A 348 -8.10 -4.11 1.92
N THR A 349 -8.81 -4.41 3.01
CA THR A 349 -10.24 -4.07 3.13
C THR A 349 -10.45 -2.56 2.99
N LEU A 350 -9.63 -1.75 3.67
CA LEU A 350 -9.74 -0.29 3.60
C LEU A 350 -9.44 0.24 2.20
N SER A 351 -8.39 -0.30 1.55
CA SER A 351 -8.03 0.04 0.17
C SER A 351 -9.14 -0.34 -0.79
N GLY A 352 -9.75 -1.52 -0.66
CA GLY A 352 -10.86 -1.97 -1.49
C GLY A 352 -12.09 -1.07 -1.35
N ILE A 353 -12.49 -0.75 -0.12
CA ILE A 353 -13.56 0.23 0.15
C ILE A 353 -13.21 1.58 -0.49
N SER A 354 -11.97 2.03 -0.33
CA SER A 354 -11.51 3.30 -0.88
C SER A 354 -11.62 3.33 -2.41
N THR A 355 -11.15 2.29 -3.10
CA THR A 355 -11.18 2.23 -4.57
C THR A 355 -12.61 2.23 -5.12
N ARG A 356 -13.53 1.48 -4.49
CA ARG A 356 -14.92 1.42 -4.95
C ARG A 356 -15.65 2.76 -4.82
N LEU A 357 -15.43 3.48 -3.71
CA LEU A 357 -16.05 4.78 -3.47
C LEU A 357 -15.54 5.88 -4.43
N THR A 358 -14.29 5.80 -4.87
CA THR A 358 -13.70 6.87 -5.69
C THR A 358 -14.01 6.72 -7.18
N TYR A 359 -14.13 5.50 -7.72
CA TYR A 359 -14.12 5.31 -9.18
C TYR A 359 -15.46 4.86 -9.79
N PHE A 360 -16.19 3.92 -9.16
CA PHE A 360 -17.27 3.22 -9.86
C PHE A 360 -18.68 3.74 -9.58
N GLU A 361 -19.00 4.06 -8.34
CA GLU A 361 -20.39 4.42 -7.99
C GLU A 361 -20.79 5.81 -8.51
N ARG A 362 -19.83 6.71 -8.76
CA ARG A 362 -20.14 8.11 -9.07
C ARG A 362 -20.62 8.36 -10.51
N TYR A 363 -20.15 7.57 -11.49
CA TYR A 363 -20.39 7.82 -12.92
C TYR A 363 -20.95 6.61 -13.68
N GLN A 364 -21.22 5.49 -12.99
CA GLN A 364 -21.77 4.29 -13.65
C GLN A 364 -23.12 4.56 -14.31
N ASP A 365 -23.89 5.56 -13.89
CA ASP A 365 -25.23 5.81 -14.45
C ASP A 365 -25.25 7.02 -15.39
N ALA A 366 -24.06 7.54 -15.74
CA ALA A 366 -23.91 8.69 -16.63
C ALA A 366 -23.72 8.33 -18.11
N TRP A 367 -23.43 7.06 -18.42
CA TRP A 367 -23.14 6.61 -19.79
C TRP A 367 -23.27 5.09 -19.92
N ASP A 368 -23.57 4.60 -21.12
CA ASP A 368 -23.46 3.18 -21.49
C ASP A 368 -22.47 2.95 -22.62
N VAL A 369 -22.44 3.85 -23.61
CA VAL A 369 -21.46 3.86 -24.70
C VAL A 369 -20.85 5.26 -24.80
N MET A 370 -19.53 5.32 -24.90
CA MET A 370 -18.77 6.55 -25.11
C MET A 370 -17.94 6.40 -26.38
N ALA A 371 -18.01 7.37 -27.28
CA ALA A 371 -17.08 7.48 -28.39
C ALA A 371 -16.21 8.73 -28.24
N THR A 372 -14.92 8.56 -28.48
CA THR A 372 -13.91 9.61 -28.43
C THR A 372 -13.31 9.77 -29.81
N LEU A 373 -13.52 10.94 -30.41
CA LEU A 373 -13.13 11.27 -31.78
C LEU A 373 -12.02 12.34 -31.75
N PRO A 374 -10.74 11.94 -31.77
CA PRO A 374 -9.64 12.89 -31.84
C PRO A 374 -9.63 13.64 -33.17
N ASP A 375 -8.96 14.80 -33.18
CA ASP A 375 -8.79 15.68 -34.34
C ASP A 375 -10.11 16.06 -35.05
N THR A 376 -11.21 16.06 -34.30
CA THR A 376 -12.55 16.38 -34.80
C THR A 376 -13.08 17.57 -34.02
N GLU A 377 -13.54 18.61 -34.73
CA GLU A 377 -14.22 19.75 -34.11
C GLU A 377 -15.71 19.48 -34.02
N LEU A 378 -16.37 19.99 -32.96
CA LEU A 378 -17.81 19.80 -32.78
C LEU A 378 -18.62 20.34 -33.97
N GLY A 379 -18.15 21.41 -34.61
CA GLY A 379 -18.76 22.01 -35.81
C GLY A 379 -18.85 21.08 -37.02
N ASP A 380 -17.91 20.14 -37.16
CA ASP A 380 -17.82 19.22 -38.29
C ASP A 380 -18.53 17.88 -38.00
N PHE A 381 -18.99 17.68 -36.77
CA PHE A 381 -19.69 16.47 -36.37
C PHE A 381 -21.17 16.53 -36.78
N SER A 382 -21.61 15.55 -37.59
CA SER A 382 -22.95 15.58 -38.23
C SER A 382 -23.85 14.37 -37.90
N LEU A 383 -23.38 13.45 -37.05
CA LEU A 383 -24.08 12.19 -36.78
C LEU A 383 -24.99 12.22 -35.53
N THR A 384 -25.15 13.36 -34.86
CA THR A 384 -25.91 13.47 -33.61
C THR A 384 -27.32 12.87 -33.70
N ASP A 385 -28.10 13.25 -34.72
CA ASP A 385 -29.47 12.73 -34.89
C ASP A 385 -29.51 11.24 -35.24
N ALA A 386 -28.55 10.77 -36.04
CA ALA A 386 -28.47 9.36 -36.44
C ALA A 386 -28.13 8.46 -35.25
N LEU A 387 -27.24 8.94 -34.36
CA LEU A 387 -26.86 8.25 -33.13
C LEU A 387 -27.99 8.27 -32.10
N ALA A 388 -28.68 9.40 -31.94
CA ALA A 388 -29.85 9.51 -31.08
C ALA A 388 -31.03 8.62 -31.53
N ALA A 389 -31.12 8.34 -32.83
CA ALA A 389 -32.16 7.48 -33.41
C ALA A 389 -31.86 5.97 -33.32
N LEU A 390 -30.69 5.57 -32.83
CA LEU A 390 -30.34 4.16 -32.67
C LEU A 390 -31.32 3.45 -31.71
N PRO A 391 -31.70 2.19 -31.99
CA PRO A 391 -32.62 1.46 -31.14
C PRO A 391 -32.01 1.24 -29.75
N GLY A 392 -32.73 1.65 -28.71
CA GLY A 392 -32.33 1.47 -27.31
C GLY A 392 -31.53 2.63 -26.70
N VAL A 393 -31.25 3.70 -27.46
CA VAL A 393 -30.70 4.96 -26.94
C VAL A 393 -31.83 5.81 -26.36
N GLU A 394 -31.67 6.23 -25.10
CA GLU A 394 -32.59 7.14 -24.42
C GLU A 394 -32.05 8.58 -24.41
N ASP A 395 -30.74 8.73 -24.27
CA ASP A 395 -30.07 10.03 -24.29
C ASP A 395 -28.77 9.97 -25.09
N CYS A 396 -28.55 10.97 -25.95
CA CYS A 396 -27.33 11.16 -26.70
C CYS A 396 -26.87 12.60 -26.51
N THR A 397 -25.61 12.79 -26.09
CA THR A 397 -25.01 14.11 -25.90
C THR A 397 -23.66 14.14 -26.56
N VAL A 398 -23.45 15.14 -27.42
CA VAL A 398 -22.18 15.37 -28.10
C VAL A 398 -21.58 16.64 -27.54
N TYR A 399 -20.32 16.58 -27.17
CA TYR A 399 -19.65 17.71 -26.56
C TYR A 399 -18.16 17.74 -26.83
N GLU A 400 -17.59 18.92 -26.64
CA GLU A 400 -16.16 19.19 -26.75
C GLU A 400 -15.70 19.90 -25.47
N LYS A 401 -14.45 19.68 -25.08
CA LYS A 401 -13.85 20.33 -23.91
C LYS A 401 -12.80 21.34 -24.34
N GLN A 402 -12.90 22.53 -23.77
CA GLN A 402 -11.97 23.64 -23.97
C GLN A 402 -11.52 24.17 -22.60
N GLN A 403 -10.37 24.82 -22.55
CA GLN A 403 -9.83 25.37 -21.31
C GLN A 403 -9.65 26.88 -21.44
N ALA A 404 -10.14 27.62 -20.44
CA ALA A 404 -9.94 29.06 -20.33
C ALA A 404 -9.70 29.46 -18.87
N ALA A 405 -9.63 30.76 -18.60
CA ALA A 405 -9.67 31.33 -17.27
C ALA A 405 -10.78 32.40 -17.17
N VAL A 406 -11.17 32.74 -15.95
CA VAL A 406 -12.08 33.85 -15.64
C VAL A 406 -11.36 34.82 -14.73
N LEU A 407 -11.41 36.11 -15.09
CA LEU A 407 -11.06 37.19 -14.17
C LEU A 407 -12.25 37.40 -13.23
N LEU A 408 -12.16 36.88 -12.02
CA LEU A 408 -13.19 36.96 -11.01
C LEU A 408 -12.94 38.17 -10.08
N PRO A 409 -13.76 39.24 -10.15
CA PRO A 409 -13.67 40.35 -9.21
C PRO A 409 -13.85 39.89 -7.77
N ALA A 410 -13.16 40.53 -6.83
CA ALA A 410 -13.22 40.13 -5.42
C ALA A 410 -14.64 40.19 -4.84
N ASP A 411 -15.44 41.16 -5.29
CA ASP A 411 -16.83 41.37 -4.92
C ASP A 411 -17.78 40.38 -5.60
N ALA A 412 -17.43 39.79 -6.75
CA ALA A 412 -18.28 38.81 -7.45
C ALA A 412 -18.40 37.46 -6.71
N GLN A 413 -17.53 37.19 -5.73
CA GLN A 413 -17.63 36.01 -4.85
C GLN A 413 -18.93 36.02 -4.04
N SER A 414 -19.48 34.84 -3.76
CA SER A 414 -20.67 34.71 -2.93
C SER A 414 -20.43 35.20 -1.47
N PRO A 415 -21.48 35.67 -0.77
CA PRO A 415 -21.38 36.02 0.64
C PRO A 415 -20.88 34.87 1.52
N GLU A 416 -21.28 33.64 1.20
CA GLU A 416 -20.88 32.42 1.90
C GLU A 416 -19.39 32.14 1.73
N LEU A 417 -18.88 32.26 0.49
CA LEU A 417 -17.45 32.13 0.20
C LEU A 417 -16.64 33.22 0.91
N GLN A 418 -17.11 34.47 0.88
CA GLN A 418 -16.47 35.58 1.60
C GLN A 418 -16.45 35.33 3.12
N ALA A 419 -17.53 34.80 3.69
CA ALA A 419 -17.61 34.47 5.11
C ALA A 419 -16.65 33.34 5.51
N ALA A 420 -16.34 32.41 4.60
CA ALA A 420 -15.34 31.36 4.78
C ALA A 420 -13.88 31.85 4.64
N GLY A 421 -13.67 33.13 4.33
CA GLY A 421 -12.34 33.73 4.13
C GLY A 421 -11.98 33.99 2.66
N GLY A 422 -12.92 33.80 1.73
CA GLY A 422 -12.74 33.99 0.29
C GLY A 422 -12.03 32.82 -0.40
N LEU A 423 -11.86 32.93 -1.72
CA LEU A 423 -11.27 31.88 -2.55
C LEU A 423 -9.88 31.43 -2.06
N ALA A 424 -9.00 32.36 -1.66
CA ALA A 424 -7.67 32.01 -1.16
C ALA A 424 -7.69 31.18 0.13
N ALA A 425 -8.72 31.30 0.97
CA ALA A 425 -8.81 30.49 2.18
C ALA A 425 -9.11 29.02 1.87
N LEU A 426 -9.84 28.75 0.77
CA LEU A 426 -10.21 27.39 0.35
C LEU A 426 -9.20 26.78 -0.61
N ALA A 427 -8.83 27.52 -1.65
CA ALA A 427 -7.98 27.08 -2.75
C ALA A 427 -6.47 27.21 -2.46
N GLY A 428 -6.08 27.96 -1.42
CA GLY A 428 -4.68 28.07 -1.02
C GLY A 428 -3.80 28.62 -2.16
N SER A 429 -2.85 27.82 -2.62
CA SER A 429 -1.95 28.19 -3.73
C SER A 429 -2.55 28.05 -5.12
N ASP A 430 -3.68 27.33 -5.26
CA ASP A 430 -4.42 27.23 -6.53
C ASP A 430 -5.15 28.55 -6.88
N ALA A 431 -5.33 29.45 -5.90
CA ALA A 431 -5.89 30.77 -6.15
C ALA A 431 -4.83 31.74 -6.68
N VAL A 432 -4.93 32.13 -7.96
CA VAL A 432 -4.00 33.08 -8.57
C VAL A 432 -4.50 34.52 -8.37
N PRO A 433 -3.87 35.34 -7.51
CA PRO A 433 -4.33 36.72 -7.28
C PRO A 433 -4.04 37.63 -8.48
N ARG A 434 -4.99 38.51 -8.82
CA ARG A 434 -4.82 39.59 -9.80
C ARG A 434 -5.34 40.92 -9.24
N GLN A 435 -5.03 42.04 -9.89
CA GLN A 435 -5.45 43.36 -9.41
C GLN A 435 -6.98 43.42 -9.25
N GLY A 436 -7.46 43.50 -8.00
CA GLY A 436 -8.88 43.61 -7.68
C GLY A 436 -9.67 42.30 -7.65
N GLY A 437 -9.02 41.14 -7.74
CA GLY A 437 -9.71 39.85 -7.78
C GLY A 437 -8.79 38.65 -7.94
N TRP A 438 -9.28 37.65 -8.67
CA TRP A 438 -8.61 36.36 -8.87
C TRP A 438 -8.65 35.96 -10.34
N LEU A 439 -7.61 35.29 -10.81
CA LEU A 439 -7.64 34.53 -12.04
C LEU A 439 -7.98 33.08 -11.68
N VAL A 440 -9.12 32.60 -12.16
CA VAL A 440 -9.66 31.28 -11.82
C VAL A 440 -9.73 30.44 -13.07
N GLU A 441 -9.30 29.18 -13.00
CA GLU A 441 -9.45 28.26 -14.14
C GLU A 441 -10.94 28.07 -14.48
N ALA A 442 -11.24 28.04 -15.77
CA ALA A 442 -12.59 27.91 -16.28
C ALA A 442 -12.64 26.87 -17.40
N PRO A 443 -12.81 25.59 -17.05
CA PRO A 443 -13.12 24.53 -18.00
C PRO A 443 -14.42 24.86 -18.74
N LEU A 444 -14.36 24.86 -20.06
CA LEU A 444 -15.48 25.12 -20.95
C LEU A 444 -15.96 23.79 -21.53
N VAL A 445 -17.23 23.47 -21.36
CA VAL A 445 -17.86 22.29 -21.95
C VAL A 445 -18.86 22.77 -22.99
N VAL A 446 -18.50 22.62 -24.26
CA VAL A 446 -19.33 23.02 -25.39
C VAL A 446 -20.21 21.84 -25.78
N LEU A 447 -21.52 21.98 -25.59
CA LEU A 447 -22.54 20.96 -25.89
C LEU A 447 -23.15 21.23 -27.26
N ASP A 448 -23.59 20.19 -27.95
CA ASP A 448 -24.54 20.36 -29.06
C ASP A 448 -25.79 21.12 -28.58
N ASP A 449 -26.35 21.97 -29.45
CA ASP A 449 -27.43 22.90 -29.09
C ASP A 449 -28.65 22.18 -28.49
N ALA A 450 -29.00 20.98 -28.99
CA ALA A 450 -30.13 20.21 -28.49
C ALA A 450 -29.88 19.69 -27.07
N SER A 451 -28.68 19.20 -26.79
CA SER A 451 -28.27 18.77 -25.45
C SER A 451 -28.16 19.95 -24.48
N PHE A 452 -27.68 21.11 -24.94
CA PHE A 452 -27.62 22.32 -24.11
C PHE A 452 -29.02 22.76 -23.66
N LEU A 453 -29.99 22.83 -24.58
CA LEU A 453 -31.36 23.20 -24.25
C LEU A 453 -32.01 22.23 -23.27
N ARG A 454 -31.83 20.91 -23.47
CA ARG A 454 -32.32 19.89 -22.52
C ARG A 454 -31.68 20.02 -21.14
N PHE A 455 -30.39 20.35 -21.08
CA PHE A 455 -29.71 20.64 -19.83
C PHE A 455 -30.29 21.88 -19.13
N CYS A 456 -30.53 22.97 -19.86
CA CYS A 456 -31.18 24.17 -19.30
C CYS A 456 -32.56 23.83 -18.71
N GLU A 457 -33.38 23.07 -19.42
CA GLU A 457 -34.70 22.63 -18.94
C GLU A 457 -34.59 21.77 -17.67
N ALA A 458 -33.67 20.81 -17.65
CA ALA A 458 -33.43 19.94 -16.49
C ALA A 458 -32.92 20.72 -15.26
N ALA A 459 -32.10 21.76 -15.48
CA ALA A 459 -31.60 22.64 -14.43
C ALA A 459 -32.60 23.72 -13.97
N GLY A 460 -33.78 23.80 -14.60
CA GLY A 460 -34.80 24.82 -14.31
C GLY A 460 -34.41 26.23 -14.79
N LEU A 461 -33.53 26.32 -15.80
CA LEU A 461 -33.08 27.55 -16.43
C LEU A 461 -33.84 27.82 -17.75
N PRO A 462 -33.84 29.06 -18.28
CA PRO A 462 -34.47 29.37 -19.55
C PRO A 462 -33.81 28.59 -20.70
N ALA A 463 -34.59 27.87 -21.51
CA ALA A 463 -34.07 27.21 -22.71
C ALA A 463 -33.78 28.26 -23.81
N SER A 464 -32.57 28.83 -23.82
CA SER A 464 -32.07 29.75 -24.84
C SER A 464 -30.61 29.44 -25.17
N LEU A 465 -30.20 29.75 -26.40
CA LEU A 465 -28.82 29.58 -26.89
C LEU A 465 -27.97 30.86 -26.74
N ASP A 466 -28.53 31.93 -26.18
CA ASP A 466 -27.92 33.27 -26.17
C ASP A 466 -26.91 33.49 -25.02
N GLY A 467 -26.66 32.48 -24.18
CA GLY A 467 -25.75 32.61 -23.03
C GLY A 467 -25.29 31.27 -22.47
N ALA A 468 -24.19 31.30 -21.71
CA ALA A 468 -23.62 30.12 -21.07
C ALA A 468 -24.23 29.87 -19.68
N VAL A 469 -24.13 28.64 -19.19
CA VAL A 469 -24.54 28.27 -17.82
C VAL A 469 -23.32 28.01 -16.96
N LEU A 470 -23.25 28.63 -15.77
CA LEU A 470 -22.16 28.42 -14.82
C LEU A 470 -22.53 27.39 -13.75
N LEU A 471 -21.61 26.44 -13.52
CA LEU A 471 -21.67 25.56 -12.35
C LEU A 471 -21.23 26.32 -11.10
N ASN A 472 -22.20 26.84 -10.34
CA ASN A 472 -21.96 27.72 -9.21
C ASN A 472 -21.69 26.95 -7.91
N ARG A 473 -20.58 26.23 -7.85
CA ARG A 473 -20.16 25.50 -6.64
C ARG A 473 -18.64 25.49 -6.45
N VAL A 474 -18.19 25.70 -5.23
CA VAL A 474 -16.78 25.59 -4.81
C VAL A 474 -16.67 24.66 -3.60
N TRP A 475 -15.66 23.80 -3.56
CA TRP A 475 -15.50 22.86 -2.46
C TRP A 475 -15.10 23.57 -1.16
N ASP A 476 -15.86 23.33 -0.08
CA ASP A 476 -15.51 23.79 1.27
C ASP A 476 -14.49 22.84 1.90
N SER A 477 -13.20 23.07 1.63
CA SER A 477 -12.09 22.30 2.17
C SER A 477 -11.84 22.54 3.68
N LEU A 478 -12.41 23.61 4.25
CA LEU A 478 -12.24 23.95 5.67
C LEU A 478 -13.19 23.14 6.56
N HIS A 479 -14.41 22.88 6.09
CA HIS A 479 -15.44 22.18 6.87
C HIS A 479 -15.78 20.78 6.36
N SER A 480 -15.31 20.41 5.17
CA SER A 480 -15.54 19.08 4.58
C SER A 480 -14.26 18.42 4.10
N ASN A 481 -14.31 17.11 3.82
CA ASN A 481 -13.16 16.35 3.33
C ASN A 481 -13.38 15.91 1.88
N PHE A 482 -12.31 15.46 1.22
CA PHE A 482 -12.34 15.15 -0.20
C PHE A 482 -13.31 14.02 -0.58
N ARG A 483 -13.73 13.17 0.37
CA ARG A 483 -14.68 12.06 0.14
C ARG A 483 -16.14 12.49 0.26
N ASN A 484 -16.44 13.38 1.19
CA ASN A 484 -17.77 13.89 1.43
C ASN A 484 -17.76 15.41 1.30
N ARG A 485 -17.57 15.85 0.05
CA ARG A 485 -17.40 17.26 -0.29
C ARG A 485 -18.71 18.01 -0.06
N GLN A 486 -18.66 19.06 0.74
CA GLN A 486 -19.72 20.06 0.82
C GLN A 486 -19.33 21.24 -0.06
N TYR A 487 -20.32 21.86 -0.67
CA TYR A 487 -20.09 22.94 -1.62
C TYR A 487 -20.73 24.25 -1.13
N LEU A 488 -20.04 25.35 -1.39
CA LEU A 488 -20.56 26.71 -1.25
C LEU A 488 -20.84 27.28 -2.64
N PRO A 489 -21.75 28.25 -2.79
CA PRO A 489 -21.86 29.01 -4.02
C PRO A 489 -20.52 29.71 -4.31
N PHE A 490 -20.05 29.64 -5.55
CA PHE A 490 -18.79 30.27 -5.96
C PHE A 490 -18.99 31.80 -6.13
N VAL A 491 -20.00 32.18 -6.91
CA VAL A 491 -20.34 33.56 -7.25
C VAL A 491 -21.71 33.96 -6.70
N GLN A 492 -21.96 35.28 -6.65
CA GLN A 492 -23.25 35.82 -6.24
C GLN A 492 -24.40 35.38 -7.17
N SER A 493 -25.61 35.22 -6.63
CA SER A 493 -26.78 34.78 -7.40
C SER A 493 -27.21 35.75 -8.52
N GLY A 494 -26.78 37.02 -8.46
CA GLY A 494 -27.09 38.05 -9.45
C GLY A 494 -26.03 38.23 -10.55
N THR A 495 -25.00 37.39 -10.59
CA THR A 495 -23.92 37.51 -11.59
C THR A 495 -24.46 37.19 -12.99
N ALA A 496 -24.61 38.24 -13.81
CA ALA A 496 -25.15 38.14 -15.16
C ALA A 496 -24.08 37.98 -16.26
N SER A 497 -22.82 38.34 -15.96
CA SER A 497 -21.70 38.15 -16.88
C SER A 497 -20.40 37.91 -16.14
N LEU A 498 -19.44 37.26 -16.82
CA LEU A 498 -18.08 37.05 -16.35
C LEU A 498 -17.08 37.41 -17.44
N THR A 499 -15.93 37.94 -17.06
CA THR A 499 -14.86 38.25 -18.04
C THR A 499 -13.99 37.01 -18.24
N LEU A 500 -14.10 36.40 -19.42
CA LEU A 500 -13.18 35.35 -19.83
C LEU A 500 -11.79 35.93 -20.07
N ALA A 501 -10.78 35.14 -19.77
CA ALA A 501 -9.39 35.47 -19.95
C ALA A 501 -8.59 34.26 -20.43
N ASP A 502 -7.47 34.55 -21.06
CA ASP A 502 -6.45 33.58 -21.41
C ASP A 502 -5.68 33.13 -20.14
N ALA A 503 -4.87 32.08 -20.26
CA ALA A 503 -4.08 31.53 -19.16
C ALA A 503 -3.16 32.59 -18.49
N ASP A 504 -2.70 33.58 -19.25
CA ASP A 504 -1.87 34.69 -18.73
C ASP A 504 -2.67 35.81 -18.05
N GLY A 505 -4.01 35.71 -18.09
CA GLY A 505 -4.96 36.70 -17.57
C GLY A 505 -5.29 37.83 -18.53
N ALA A 506 -4.97 37.68 -19.83
CA ALA A 506 -5.38 38.62 -20.86
C ALA A 506 -6.89 38.47 -21.14
N PRO A 507 -7.70 39.55 -21.11
CA PRO A 507 -9.15 39.44 -21.29
C PRO A 507 -9.49 39.01 -22.73
N LEU A 508 -10.37 38.01 -22.85
CA LEU A 508 -10.86 37.47 -24.12
C LEU A 508 -12.25 38.00 -24.48
N GLY A 509 -13.02 38.48 -23.51
CA GLY A 509 -14.34 39.09 -23.71
C GLY A 509 -15.25 38.92 -22.49
N GLU A 510 -16.38 39.64 -22.48
CA GLU A 510 -17.43 39.44 -21.47
C GLU A 510 -18.43 38.38 -21.93
N LEU A 511 -18.55 37.32 -21.12
CA LEU A 511 -19.48 36.22 -21.33
C LEU A 511 -20.83 36.52 -20.67
N PRO A 512 -21.94 36.61 -21.42
CA PRO A 512 -23.27 36.63 -20.83
C PRO A 512 -23.62 35.24 -20.24
N LEU A 513 -24.06 35.24 -18.98
CA LEU A 513 -24.57 34.05 -18.31
C LEU A 513 -26.09 34.01 -18.41
N LEU A 514 -26.60 32.88 -18.89
CA LEU A 514 -28.02 32.56 -18.91
C LEU A 514 -28.53 32.23 -17.48
N GLY A 515 -27.69 31.61 -16.67
CA GLY A 515 -28.01 31.30 -15.28
C GLY A 515 -26.93 30.52 -14.56
N LEU A 516 -27.21 30.25 -13.28
CA LEU A 516 -26.33 29.55 -12.35
C LEU A 516 -27.00 28.24 -11.94
N THR A 517 -26.23 27.15 -11.87
CA THR A 517 -26.72 25.85 -11.41
C THR A 517 -25.73 25.20 -10.47
N ASP A 518 -26.20 24.34 -9.57
CA ASP A 518 -25.39 23.49 -8.70
C ASP A 518 -25.21 22.07 -9.27
N THR A 519 -26.04 21.69 -10.24
CA THR A 519 -26.04 20.38 -10.91
C THR A 519 -25.47 20.48 -12.31
N PRO A 520 -24.36 19.77 -12.63
CA PRO A 520 -23.86 19.71 -14.00
C PRO A 520 -24.76 18.84 -14.90
N PRO A 521 -24.63 18.93 -16.24
CA PRO A 521 -25.23 17.96 -17.14
C PRO A 521 -24.66 16.57 -16.83
N ASN A 522 -25.44 15.52 -17.14
CA ASN A 522 -25.09 14.14 -16.79
C ASN A 522 -23.97 13.58 -17.68
N LEU A 523 -22.74 14.07 -17.55
CA LEU A 523 -21.58 13.67 -18.35
C LEU A 523 -20.63 12.77 -17.54
N ARG A 524 -19.83 11.97 -18.24
CA ARG A 524 -18.71 11.21 -17.64
C ARG A 524 -17.49 12.13 -17.46
N GLU A 525 -17.66 13.20 -16.69
CA GLU A 525 -16.61 14.22 -16.45
C GLU A 525 -16.46 14.52 -14.96
N GLU A 526 -15.21 14.66 -14.50
CA GLU A 526 -14.90 15.23 -13.20
C GLU A 526 -14.31 16.63 -13.42
N TYR A 527 -14.77 17.58 -12.60
CA TYR A 527 -14.36 18.97 -12.68
C TYR A 527 -13.46 19.31 -11.49
N ASP A 528 -12.50 20.19 -11.74
CA ASP A 528 -11.57 20.65 -10.72
C ASP A 528 -12.28 21.39 -9.58
N GLN A 529 -11.70 21.28 -8.39
CA GLN A 529 -12.38 21.60 -7.13
C GLN A 529 -12.62 23.10 -6.91
N TYR A 530 -11.78 23.93 -7.54
CA TYR A 530 -11.77 25.39 -7.40
C TYR A 530 -11.91 26.09 -8.76
N ALA A 531 -12.45 25.40 -9.77
CA ALA A 531 -12.65 25.92 -11.11
C ALA A 531 -14.09 26.40 -11.36
N LEU A 532 -14.23 27.39 -12.25
CA LEU A 532 -15.51 27.92 -12.72
C LEU A 532 -15.92 27.23 -14.02
N VAL A 533 -16.59 26.09 -13.91
CA VAL A 533 -17.01 25.30 -15.08
C VAL A 533 -18.17 25.98 -15.80
N LEU A 534 -18.01 26.19 -17.10
CA LEU A 534 -18.99 26.84 -17.96
C LEU A 534 -19.51 25.87 -19.03
N PHE A 535 -20.82 25.78 -19.17
CA PHE A 535 -21.49 25.01 -20.22
C PHE A 535 -21.96 25.96 -21.32
N TRP A 536 -21.63 25.65 -22.56
CA TRP A 536 -21.90 26.48 -23.72
C TRP A 536 -22.73 25.72 -24.76
N PRO A 537 -23.67 26.39 -25.47
CA PRO A 537 -24.20 25.85 -26.71
C PRO A 537 -23.19 26.03 -27.84
N GLN A 538 -23.16 25.06 -28.75
CA GLN A 538 -22.30 25.02 -29.92
C GLN A 538 -22.43 26.28 -30.79
N SER A 539 -23.67 26.73 -31.05
CA SER A 539 -23.90 27.92 -31.87
C SER A 539 -23.31 29.19 -31.26
N LEU A 540 -23.42 29.36 -29.93
CA LEU A 540 -22.81 30.48 -29.21
C LEU A 540 -21.29 30.40 -29.26
N TRP A 541 -20.70 29.21 -29.08
CA TRP A 541 -19.26 29.02 -29.16
C TRP A 541 -18.71 29.38 -30.56
N GLN A 542 -19.40 28.94 -31.62
CA GLN A 542 -19.04 29.29 -33.00
C GLN A 542 -19.16 30.78 -33.28
N ALA A 543 -20.27 31.41 -32.85
CA ALA A 543 -20.45 32.86 -33.01
C ALA A 543 -19.37 33.64 -32.24
N TRP A 544 -19.08 33.21 -31.01
CA TRP A 544 -18.04 33.80 -30.17
C TRP A 544 -16.66 33.73 -30.83
N GLY A 545 -16.30 32.57 -31.41
CA GLY A 545 -15.03 32.38 -32.12
C GLY A 545 -14.86 33.23 -33.38
N GLN A 546 -15.94 33.77 -33.94
CA GLN A 546 -15.87 34.72 -35.07
C GLN A 546 -15.57 36.15 -34.62
N GLU A 547 -16.03 36.53 -33.43
CA GLU A 547 -15.94 37.91 -32.92
C GLU A 547 -14.76 38.11 -31.96
N ASN A 548 -14.37 37.06 -31.24
CA ASN A 548 -13.36 37.11 -30.19
C ASN A 548 -12.21 36.15 -30.48
N ARG A 549 -11.07 36.40 -29.86
CA ARG A 549 -9.94 35.47 -29.89
C ARG A 549 -10.31 34.23 -29.07
N LEU A 550 -10.22 33.05 -29.68
CA LEU A 550 -10.38 31.79 -28.96
C LEU A 550 -9.22 31.57 -27.98
N PRO A 551 -9.46 30.94 -26.82
CA PRO A 551 -8.39 30.46 -25.95
C PRO A 551 -7.42 29.58 -26.74
N ALA A 552 -6.13 29.63 -26.41
CA ALA A 552 -5.19 28.70 -27.00
C ALA A 552 -5.59 27.26 -26.61
N PRO A 553 -5.74 26.33 -27.57
CA PRO A 553 -6.15 24.97 -27.26
C PRO A 553 -5.11 24.30 -26.35
N ALA A 554 -5.58 23.76 -25.23
CA ALA A 554 -4.72 23.00 -24.32
C ALA A 554 -4.30 21.64 -24.92
N ARG A 555 -5.15 21.08 -25.81
CA ARG A 555 -4.98 19.82 -26.54
C ARG A 555 -5.60 19.95 -27.93
N ASP A 556 -5.26 19.02 -28.82
CA ASP A 556 -5.93 18.87 -30.11
C ASP A 556 -7.45 18.68 -29.92
N PRO A 557 -8.28 19.19 -30.83
CA PRO A 557 -9.74 19.13 -30.69
C PRO A 557 -10.23 17.69 -30.64
N GLU A 558 -11.12 17.40 -29.70
CA GLU A 558 -11.65 16.05 -29.47
C GLU A 558 -13.16 16.14 -29.20
N VAL A 559 -13.95 15.46 -30.04
CA VAL A 559 -15.40 15.32 -29.84
C VAL A 559 -15.68 14.07 -29.02
N LEU A 560 -16.47 14.24 -27.97
CA LEU A 560 -16.95 13.20 -27.08
C LEU A 560 -18.44 12.97 -27.33
N VAL A 561 -18.79 11.73 -27.66
CA VAL A 561 -20.17 11.31 -27.89
C VAL A 561 -20.58 10.38 -26.75
N ARG A 562 -21.46 10.86 -25.87
CA ARG A 562 -22.01 10.09 -24.75
C ARG A 562 -23.40 9.57 -25.11
N LEU A 563 -23.57 8.25 -25.10
CA LEU A 563 -24.88 7.61 -25.24
C LEU A 563 -25.28 6.91 -23.94
N LEU A 564 -26.52 7.12 -23.53
CA LEU A 564 -27.21 6.42 -22.46
C LEU A 564 -28.25 5.50 -23.08
N GLY A 565 -28.18 4.21 -22.76
CA GLY A 565 -29.19 3.25 -23.14
C GLY A 565 -30.35 3.21 -22.16
N ARG A 566 -31.23 2.25 -22.36
CA ARG A 566 -32.34 2.01 -21.42
C ARG A 566 -31.87 1.64 -20.02
N GLU A 567 -32.65 2.01 -19.02
CA GLU A 567 -32.40 1.61 -17.63
C GLU A 567 -32.25 0.08 -17.51
N GLY A 568 -31.13 -0.37 -16.95
CA GLY A 568 -30.82 -1.80 -16.80
C GLY A 568 -30.45 -2.53 -18.09
N ILE A 569 -29.86 -1.84 -19.08
CA ILE A 569 -29.30 -2.45 -20.30
C ILE A 569 -28.45 -3.69 -20.00
N SER A 570 -28.69 -4.78 -20.74
CA SER A 570 -27.90 -6.01 -20.59
C SER A 570 -26.54 -5.91 -21.29
N GLN A 571 -25.58 -6.76 -20.90
CA GLN A 571 -24.26 -6.83 -21.54
C GLN A 571 -24.35 -6.97 -23.06
N SER A 572 -25.20 -7.88 -23.57
CA SER A 572 -25.36 -8.11 -25.01
C SER A 572 -25.95 -6.90 -25.72
N GLU A 573 -26.91 -6.21 -25.11
CA GLU A 573 -27.51 -5.01 -25.72
C GLU A 573 -26.53 -3.84 -25.73
N CYS A 574 -25.68 -3.72 -24.70
CA CYS A 574 -24.63 -2.71 -24.63
C CYS A 574 -23.55 -2.96 -25.69
N GLU A 575 -23.17 -4.22 -25.91
CA GLU A 575 -22.24 -4.63 -26.98
C GLU A 575 -22.84 -4.42 -28.39
N GLU A 576 -24.13 -4.72 -28.58
CA GLU A 576 -24.85 -4.42 -29.83
C GLU A 576 -24.90 -2.92 -30.11
N LEU A 577 -25.20 -2.11 -29.09
CA LEU A 577 -25.21 -0.65 -29.20
C LEU A 577 -23.82 -0.10 -29.53
N GLN A 578 -22.76 -0.59 -28.86
CA GLN A 578 -21.38 -0.23 -29.19
C GLN A 578 -21.07 -0.54 -30.66
N ALA A 579 -21.40 -1.76 -31.12
CA ALA A 579 -21.14 -2.16 -32.49
C ALA A 579 -21.89 -1.29 -33.51
N ALA A 580 -23.14 -0.90 -33.20
CA ALA A 580 -23.93 0.00 -34.03
C ALA A 580 -23.33 1.41 -34.09
N VAL A 581 -22.88 1.95 -32.96
CA VAL A 581 -22.20 3.25 -32.90
C VAL A 581 -20.89 3.22 -33.69
N SER A 582 -20.04 2.20 -33.47
CA SER A 582 -18.79 2.03 -34.22
C SER A 582 -19.04 1.96 -35.73
N ALA A 583 -20.03 1.16 -36.17
CA ALA A 583 -20.35 1.03 -37.60
C ALA A 583 -20.81 2.35 -38.24
N LEU A 584 -21.58 3.17 -37.50
CA LEU A 584 -22.00 4.49 -37.98
C LEU A 584 -20.84 5.47 -38.09
N LEU A 585 -19.98 5.53 -37.07
CA LEU A 585 -18.80 6.41 -37.06
C LEU A 585 -17.80 6.02 -38.16
N ASP A 586 -17.49 4.74 -38.28
CA ASP A 586 -16.61 4.20 -39.31
C ASP A 586 -17.18 4.45 -40.72
N GLY A 587 -18.50 4.27 -40.88
CA GLY A 587 -19.20 4.49 -42.15
C GLY A 587 -19.19 5.95 -42.62
N ALA A 588 -19.09 6.90 -41.69
CA ALA A 588 -18.94 8.33 -41.97
C ALA A 588 -17.48 8.80 -42.06
N GLY A 589 -16.51 7.91 -41.78
CA GLY A 589 -15.08 8.20 -41.88
C GLY A 589 -14.48 8.90 -40.65
N TYR A 590 -15.16 8.89 -39.50
CA TYR A 590 -14.58 9.37 -38.25
C TYR A 590 -13.62 8.33 -37.68
N ALA A 591 -12.40 8.76 -37.34
CA ALA A 591 -11.45 7.92 -36.63
C ALA A 591 -11.64 8.14 -35.12
N GLY A 592 -11.75 7.07 -34.34
CA GLY A 592 -11.88 7.20 -32.89
C GLY A 592 -12.00 5.88 -32.15
N THR A 593 -12.16 5.95 -30.83
CA THR A 593 -12.38 4.79 -29.97
C THR A 593 -13.80 4.79 -29.44
N VAL A 594 -14.45 3.63 -29.46
CA VAL A 594 -15.78 3.44 -28.86
C VAL A 594 -15.66 2.39 -27.77
N GLU A 595 -16.07 2.77 -26.56
CA GLU A 595 -16.03 1.92 -25.37
C GLU A 595 -17.42 1.81 -24.74
N ASN A 596 -17.66 0.72 -24.02
CA ASN A 596 -18.92 0.52 -23.30
C ASN A 596 -18.70 0.26 -21.80
N ARG A 597 -19.66 0.74 -21.01
CA ARG A 597 -19.57 0.75 -19.54
C ARG A 597 -19.42 -0.65 -18.94
N LEU A 598 -20.22 -1.61 -19.42
CA LEU A 598 -20.27 -2.94 -18.77
C LEU A 598 -19.02 -3.76 -19.06
N THR A 599 -18.41 -3.58 -20.24
CA THR A 599 -17.14 -4.20 -20.63
C THR A 599 -15.97 -3.55 -19.92
N GLU A 600 -15.96 -2.23 -19.78
CA GLU A 600 -14.97 -1.51 -18.96
C GLU A 600 -15.07 -1.96 -17.49
N ARG A 601 -16.28 -2.05 -16.95
CA ARG A 601 -16.52 -2.58 -15.59
C ARG A 601 -16.02 -4.01 -15.45
N ALA A 602 -16.36 -4.91 -16.37
CA ALA A 602 -15.90 -6.30 -16.33
C ALA A 602 -14.37 -6.41 -16.40
N THR A 603 -13.73 -5.57 -17.22
CA THR A 603 -12.27 -5.52 -17.35
C THR A 603 -11.62 -5.02 -16.05
N ASN A 604 -12.14 -3.94 -15.47
CA ASN A 604 -11.62 -3.41 -14.21
C ASN A 604 -11.89 -4.35 -13.03
N ASP A 605 -13.07 -4.97 -12.95
CA ASP A 605 -13.37 -5.99 -11.93
C ASP A 605 -12.38 -7.16 -11.99
N ARG A 606 -11.99 -7.61 -13.20
CA ARG A 606 -10.92 -8.61 -13.35
C ARG A 606 -9.57 -8.09 -12.89
N MET A 607 -9.24 -6.82 -13.14
CA MET A 607 -8.01 -6.20 -12.65
C MET A 607 -7.99 -6.11 -11.12
N ILE A 608 -9.09 -5.70 -10.50
CA ILE A 608 -9.27 -5.64 -9.04
C ILE A 608 -9.14 -7.04 -8.44
N GLN A 609 -9.83 -8.04 -9.00
CA GLN A 609 -9.71 -9.44 -8.57
C GLN A 609 -8.27 -9.97 -8.71
N GLY A 610 -7.59 -9.61 -9.80
CA GLY A 610 -6.18 -9.93 -10.01
C GLY A 610 -5.28 -9.32 -8.93
N ALA A 611 -5.50 -8.04 -8.61
CA ALA A 611 -4.81 -7.35 -7.53
C ALA A 611 -5.09 -8.02 -6.18
N GLU A 612 -6.36 -8.27 -5.83
CA GLU A 612 -6.78 -8.99 -4.62
C GLU A 612 -6.14 -10.39 -4.52
N GLY A 613 -5.98 -11.10 -5.64
CA GLY A 613 -5.31 -12.40 -5.69
C GLY A 613 -3.82 -12.31 -5.31
N ILE A 614 -3.09 -11.35 -5.87
CA ILE A 614 -1.67 -11.08 -5.53
C ILE A 614 -1.56 -10.74 -4.04
N LEU A 615 -2.48 -9.91 -3.58
CA LEU A 615 -2.54 -9.37 -2.24
C LEU A 615 -2.87 -10.45 -1.20
N GLY A 616 -3.81 -11.33 -1.53
CA GLY A 616 -4.15 -12.53 -0.77
C GLY A 616 -2.99 -13.51 -0.67
N ALA A 617 -2.20 -13.69 -1.74
CA ALA A 617 -0.99 -14.51 -1.70
C ALA A 617 0.07 -13.92 -0.73
N PHE A 618 0.19 -12.60 -0.67
CA PHE A 618 1.04 -11.92 0.32
C PHE A 618 0.53 -12.16 1.75
N CYS A 619 -0.78 -12.09 2.00
CA CYS A 619 -1.36 -12.46 3.29
C CYS A 619 -1.08 -13.91 3.68
N LEU A 620 -1.17 -14.87 2.74
CA LEU A 620 -0.82 -16.27 2.98
C LEU A 620 0.66 -16.43 3.35
N LEU A 621 1.56 -15.66 2.73
CA LEU A 621 2.97 -15.62 3.08
C LEU A 621 3.17 -15.14 4.54
N LEU A 622 2.53 -14.03 4.92
CA LEU A 622 2.57 -13.50 6.29
C LEU A 622 2.04 -14.53 7.31
N ALA A 623 0.93 -15.19 6.98
CA ALA A 623 0.35 -16.25 7.79
C ALA A 623 1.32 -17.41 7.98
N SER A 624 2.01 -17.81 6.90
CA SER A 624 3.01 -18.89 6.91
C SER A 624 4.18 -18.59 7.84
N ILE A 625 4.67 -17.34 7.83
CA ILE A 625 5.74 -16.89 8.74
C ILE A 625 5.28 -17.01 10.19
N GLY A 626 4.07 -16.53 10.50
CA GLY A 626 3.49 -16.65 11.84
C GLY A 626 3.33 -18.10 12.28
N LEU A 627 2.82 -18.96 11.39
CA LEU A 627 2.60 -20.37 11.70
C LEU A 627 3.90 -21.13 11.93
N ALA A 628 4.92 -20.91 11.10
CA ALA A 628 6.23 -21.52 11.25
C ALA A 628 6.88 -21.12 12.58
N ASN A 629 6.77 -19.84 12.92
CA ASN A 629 7.29 -19.29 14.16
C ASN A 629 6.64 -19.94 15.40
N VAL A 630 5.31 -20.01 15.41
CA VAL A 630 4.53 -20.65 16.46
C VAL A 630 4.89 -22.13 16.62
N PHE A 631 4.94 -22.85 15.50
CA PHE A 631 5.21 -24.29 15.48
C PHE A 631 6.59 -24.61 16.04
N LEU A 632 7.64 -23.95 15.51
CA LEU A 632 9.03 -24.18 15.91
C LEU A 632 9.27 -23.81 17.38
N ASN A 633 8.70 -22.70 17.84
CA ASN A 633 8.82 -22.28 19.24
C ASN A 633 8.16 -23.29 20.19
N THR A 634 6.96 -23.76 19.84
CA THR A 634 6.21 -24.71 20.66
C THR A 634 6.92 -26.07 20.73
N LEU A 635 7.39 -26.57 19.58
CA LEU A 635 8.13 -27.83 19.51
C LEU A 635 9.42 -27.79 20.33
N GLY A 636 10.16 -26.67 20.27
CA GLY A 636 11.36 -26.46 21.07
C GLY A 636 11.09 -26.46 22.58
N PHE A 637 9.98 -25.84 23.01
CA PHE A 637 9.60 -25.75 24.42
C PHE A 637 9.31 -27.13 25.04
N VAL A 638 8.59 -28.01 24.33
CA VAL A 638 8.27 -29.37 24.83
C VAL A 638 9.54 -30.19 25.04
N GLY A 639 10.52 -30.05 24.14
CA GLY A 639 11.81 -30.71 24.25
C GLY A 639 12.59 -30.36 25.51
N GLN A 640 12.53 -29.10 25.95
CA GLN A 640 13.27 -28.62 27.13
C GLN A 640 12.73 -29.15 28.48
N ARG A 641 11.50 -29.67 28.51
CA ARG A 641 10.80 -30.04 29.75
C ARG A 641 10.71 -31.54 29.99
N ARG A 642 11.43 -32.34 29.19
CA ARG A 642 11.51 -33.80 29.32
C ARG A 642 11.69 -34.30 30.76
N ARG A 643 12.62 -33.72 31.52
CA ARG A 643 12.88 -34.11 32.92
C ARG A 643 11.80 -33.69 33.91
N GLU A 644 11.15 -32.56 33.66
CA GLU A 644 10.01 -32.11 34.46
C GLU A 644 8.83 -33.06 34.27
N PHE A 645 8.58 -33.47 33.02
CA PHE A 645 7.55 -34.44 32.68
C PHE A 645 7.84 -35.84 33.20
N ALA A 646 9.11 -36.26 33.17
CA ALA A 646 9.54 -37.51 33.81
C ALA A 646 9.25 -37.49 35.31
N ARG A 647 9.52 -36.37 36.01
CA ARG A 647 9.18 -36.20 37.43
C ARG A 647 7.67 -36.29 37.66
N TYR A 648 6.84 -35.68 36.82
CA TYR A 648 5.38 -35.80 36.94
C TYR A 648 4.88 -37.24 36.74
N LEU A 649 5.43 -37.96 35.76
CA LEU A 649 5.12 -39.39 35.55
C LEU A 649 5.57 -40.24 36.76
N SER A 650 6.74 -39.97 37.34
CA SER A 650 7.22 -40.64 38.56
C SER A 650 6.37 -40.35 39.80
N LEU A 651 5.73 -39.19 39.88
CA LEU A 651 4.79 -38.81 40.94
C LEU A 651 3.38 -39.41 40.75
N GLY A 652 3.17 -40.22 39.71
CA GLY A 652 1.90 -40.91 39.47
C GLY A 652 0.95 -40.19 38.49
N MET A 653 1.38 -39.10 37.84
CA MET A 653 0.57 -38.43 36.83
C MET A 653 0.40 -39.34 35.61
N THR A 654 -0.83 -39.51 35.12
CA THR A 654 -1.05 -40.36 33.94
C THR A 654 -0.66 -39.64 32.64
N PRO A 655 -0.29 -40.37 31.57
CA PRO A 655 -0.03 -39.77 30.25
C PRO A 655 -1.21 -38.95 29.70
N ARG A 656 -2.45 -39.30 30.06
CA ARG A 656 -3.66 -38.56 29.69
C ARG A 656 -3.71 -37.20 30.39
N GLU A 657 -3.39 -37.17 31.68
CA GLU A 657 -3.36 -35.92 32.45
C GLU A 657 -2.24 -35.01 31.99
N LEU A 658 -1.07 -35.55 31.68
CA LEU A 658 0.05 -34.79 31.13
C LEU A 658 -0.30 -34.16 29.77
N ARG A 659 -1.05 -34.88 28.91
CA ARG A 659 -1.57 -34.31 27.65
C ARG A 659 -2.55 -33.16 27.91
N SER A 660 -3.40 -33.25 28.93
CA SER A 660 -4.31 -32.15 29.28
C SER A 660 -3.55 -30.90 29.77
N LEU A 661 -2.45 -31.10 30.50
CA LEU A 661 -1.56 -30.01 30.94
C LEU A 661 -0.96 -29.27 29.74
N PHE A 662 -0.49 -30.00 28.72
CA PHE A 662 0.04 -29.42 27.48
C PHE A 662 -0.99 -28.59 26.73
N TRP A 663 -2.23 -29.07 26.67
CA TRP A 663 -3.33 -28.33 26.07
C TRP A 663 -3.57 -27.01 26.79
N ILE A 664 -3.66 -27.01 28.12
CA ILE A 664 -3.89 -25.80 28.93
C ILE A 664 -2.75 -24.78 28.71
N GLU A 665 -1.50 -25.22 28.78
CA GLU A 665 -0.35 -24.33 28.56
C GLU A 665 -0.29 -23.78 27.13
N GLY A 666 -0.54 -24.64 26.14
CA GLY A 666 -0.58 -24.27 24.73
C GLY A 666 -1.65 -23.23 24.42
N SER A 667 -2.86 -23.42 24.94
CA SER A 667 -3.95 -22.45 24.79
C SER A 667 -3.60 -21.08 25.37
N VAL A 668 -2.93 -21.04 26.53
CA VAL A 668 -2.54 -19.76 27.15
C VAL A 668 -1.42 -19.06 26.38
N LEU A 669 -0.49 -19.83 25.81
CA LEU A 669 0.58 -19.32 24.96
C LEU A 669 0.04 -18.74 23.65
N ALA A 670 -1.02 -19.34 23.11
CA ALA A 670 -1.69 -18.90 21.89
C ALA A 670 -2.59 -17.69 22.12
N LEU A 671 -3.49 -17.78 23.10
CA LEU A 671 -4.62 -16.85 23.24
C LEU A 671 -4.17 -15.48 23.74
N ARG A 672 -3.14 -15.40 24.59
CA ARG A 672 -2.67 -14.10 25.11
C ARG A 672 -2.16 -13.16 24.02
N PRO A 673 -1.21 -13.55 23.14
CA PRO A 673 -0.80 -12.72 22.03
C PRO A 673 -1.97 -12.30 21.15
N LEU A 674 -2.88 -13.23 20.81
CA LEU A 674 -4.06 -12.94 19.99
C LEU A 674 -4.94 -11.85 20.62
N VAL A 675 -5.28 -11.98 21.91
CA VAL A 675 -6.10 -11.01 22.64
C VAL A 675 -5.42 -9.64 22.77
N ILE A 676 -4.09 -9.61 22.92
CA ILE A 676 -3.33 -8.34 22.99
C ILE A 676 -3.24 -7.67 21.62
N THR A 677 -3.17 -8.44 20.53
CA THR A 677 -3.09 -7.89 19.19
C THR A 677 -4.39 -7.20 18.77
N LEU A 678 -5.57 -7.73 19.11
CA LEU A 678 -6.86 -7.13 18.72
C LEU A 678 -6.99 -5.62 19.03
N PRO A 679 -6.74 -5.13 20.27
CA PRO A 679 -6.81 -3.70 20.55
C PRO A 679 -5.71 -2.90 19.83
N LEU A 680 -4.54 -3.50 19.59
CA LEU A 680 -3.46 -2.86 18.83
C LEU A 680 -3.85 -2.70 17.35
N THR A 681 -4.47 -3.73 16.76
CA THR A 681 -5.03 -3.69 15.42
C THR A 681 -6.16 -2.67 15.34
N ALA A 682 -7.05 -2.60 16.34
CA ALA A 682 -8.11 -1.59 16.39
C ALA A 682 -7.54 -0.16 16.42
N GLY A 683 -6.47 0.07 17.20
CA GLY A 683 -5.76 1.35 17.22
C GLY A 683 -5.12 1.71 15.87
N LEU A 684 -4.53 0.72 15.20
CA LEU A 684 -3.98 0.90 13.84
C LEU A 684 -5.08 1.22 12.82
N VAL A 685 -6.18 0.48 12.83
CA VAL A 685 -7.35 0.72 11.97
C VAL A 685 -7.91 2.12 12.20
N ALA A 686 -8.01 2.58 13.45
CA ALA A 686 -8.46 3.93 13.76
C ALA A 686 -7.52 5.00 13.16
N LEU A 687 -6.20 4.77 13.17
CA LEU A 687 -5.24 5.67 12.53
C LEU A 687 -5.43 5.67 11.01
N MET A 688 -5.62 4.50 10.40
CA MET A 688 -5.81 4.38 8.95
C MET A 688 -7.14 5.01 8.48
N LEU A 689 -8.23 4.80 9.23
CA LEU A 689 -9.53 5.43 8.96
C LEU A 689 -9.42 6.96 9.01
N ARG A 690 -8.70 7.50 10.00
CA ARG A 690 -8.44 8.94 10.10
C ARG A 690 -7.61 9.44 8.92
N ALA A 691 -6.53 8.75 8.58
CA ALA A 691 -5.68 9.13 7.45
C ALA A 691 -6.42 9.06 6.10
N SER A 692 -7.37 8.12 5.97
CA SER A 692 -8.16 7.93 4.75
C SER A 692 -9.48 8.69 4.77
N TYR A 693 -9.84 9.41 5.84
CA TYR A 693 -11.15 10.06 6.03
C TYR A 693 -12.36 9.13 5.79
N LEU A 694 -12.22 7.84 6.12
CA LEU A 694 -13.27 6.84 5.93
C LEU A 694 -14.11 6.69 7.20
N ASP A 695 -15.43 6.58 7.01
CA ASP A 695 -16.37 6.35 8.12
C ASP A 695 -16.11 4.96 8.75
N PRO A 696 -15.88 4.88 10.07
CA PRO A 696 -15.73 3.61 10.77
C PRO A 696 -16.86 2.61 10.50
N ALA A 697 -18.10 3.07 10.31
CA ALA A 697 -19.24 2.18 10.09
C ALA A 697 -19.10 1.36 8.79
N LEU A 698 -18.60 1.99 7.72
CA LEU A 698 -18.36 1.32 6.43
C LEU A 698 -17.29 0.24 6.57
N PHE A 699 -16.21 0.53 7.29
CA PHE A 699 -15.18 -0.48 7.55
C PHE A 699 -15.70 -1.62 8.42
N LEU A 700 -16.51 -1.35 9.44
CA LEU A 700 -17.04 -2.40 10.32
C LEU A 700 -17.94 -3.40 9.56
N ALA A 701 -18.67 -2.94 8.54
CA ALA A 701 -19.53 -3.80 7.72
C ALA A 701 -18.73 -4.83 6.90
N GLU A 702 -17.52 -4.47 6.46
CA GLU A 702 -16.67 -5.31 5.61
C GLU A 702 -15.38 -5.78 6.30
N ALA A 703 -15.29 -5.58 7.62
CA ALA A 703 -14.11 -5.91 8.38
C ALA A 703 -13.72 -7.39 8.15
N PRO A 704 -12.42 -7.71 7.98
CA PRO A 704 -11.95 -9.05 7.59
C PRO A 704 -11.98 -10.04 8.78
N VAL A 705 -13.10 -10.13 9.51
CA VAL A 705 -13.26 -10.93 10.74
C VAL A 705 -13.04 -12.42 10.45
N LEU A 706 -13.59 -12.93 9.34
CA LEU A 706 -13.51 -14.35 8.99
C LEU A 706 -12.06 -14.80 8.71
N PRO A 707 -11.29 -14.15 7.80
CA PRO A 707 -9.87 -14.48 7.60
C PRO A 707 -9.03 -14.38 8.87
N VAL A 708 -9.28 -13.37 9.71
CA VAL A 708 -8.59 -13.19 10.99
C VAL A 708 -8.91 -14.32 11.97
N ALA A 709 -10.18 -14.71 12.07
CA ALA A 709 -10.61 -15.83 12.91
C ALA A 709 -10.05 -17.17 12.43
N LEU A 710 -10.03 -17.40 11.11
CA LEU A 710 -9.44 -18.60 10.50
C LEU A 710 -7.93 -18.68 10.76
N PHE A 711 -7.21 -17.55 10.66
CA PHE A 711 -5.79 -17.52 10.99
C PHE A 711 -5.53 -17.75 12.48
N ALA A 712 -6.34 -17.17 13.37
CA ALA A 712 -6.27 -17.44 14.80
C ALA A 712 -6.52 -18.94 15.11
N LEU A 713 -7.48 -19.57 14.41
CA LEU A 713 -7.74 -21.00 14.51
C LEU A 713 -6.54 -21.83 14.02
N LEU A 714 -5.94 -21.48 12.88
CA LEU A 714 -4.73 -22.13 12.36
C LEU A 714 -3.57 -22.06 13.35
N ILE A 715 -3.39 -20.93 14.04
CA ILE A 715 -2.39 -20.79 15.12
C ILE A 715 -2.68 -21.78 16.24
N LEU A 716 -3.94 -21.89 16.70
CA LEU A 716 -4.34 -22.84 17.74
C LEU A 716 -4.10 -24.30 17.30
N VAL A 717 -4.45 -24.64 16.06
CA VAL A 717 -4.23 -25.97 15.48
C VAL A 717 -2.74 -26.29 15.35
N SER A 718 -1.92 -25.34 14.92
CA SER A 718 -0.46 -25.52 14.82
C SER A 718 0.19 -25.75 16.19
N ILE A 719 -0.25 -25.02 17.22
CA ILE A 719 0.20 -25.23 18.60
C ILE A 719 -0.21 -26.61 19.10
N ALA A 720 -1.47 -26.99 18.89
CA ALA A 720 -1.98 -28.31 19.24
C ALA A 720 -1.16 -29.42 18.59
N LEU A 721 -0.87 -29.29 17.30
CA LEU A 721 -0.07 -30.24 16.54
C LEU A 721 1.38 -30.32 17.08
N ALA A 722 2.01 -29.16 17.32
CA ALA A 722 3.36 -29.10 17.87
C ALA A 722 3.45 -29.77 19.25
N TYR A 723 2.46 -29.53 20.12
CA TYR A 723 2.35 -30.22 21.42
C TYR A 723 2.08 -31.71 21.27
N ALA A 724 1.20 -32.12 20.35
CA ALA A 724 0.92 -33.54 20.12
C ALA A 724 2.17 -34.30 19.65
N LEU A 725 2.94 -33.72 18.73
CA LEU A 725 4.20 -34.28 18.23
C LEU A 725 5.27 -34.30 19.32
N GLY A 726 5.42 -33.21 20.06
CA GLY A 726 6.33 -33.12 21.20
C GLY A 726 5.99 -34.13 22.28
N ALA A 727 4.71 -34.23 22.66
CA ALA A 727 4.21 -35.16 23.67
C ALA A 727 4.40 -36.62 23.25
N ARG A 728 4.12 -36.98 21.99
CA ARG A 728 4.41 -38.33 21.47
C ARG A 728 5.89 -38.67 21.61
N LYS A 729 6.79 -37.73 21.30
CA LYS A 729 8.23 -37.93 21.40
C LYS A 729 8.72 -38.07 22.84
N VAL A 730 8.07 -37.41 23.81
CA VAL A 730 8.42 -37.54 25.23
C VAL A 730 7.81 -38.80 25.83
N LEU A 731 6.52 -39.06 25.59
CA LEU A 731 5.79 -40.19 26.18
C LEU A 731 6.17 -41.55 25.59
N GLY A 732 6.79 -41.59 24.41
CA GLY A 732 7.28 -42.82 23.79
C GLY A 732 8.72 -43.20 24.18
N ALA A 733 9.42 -42.37 24.96
CA ALA A 733 10.76 -42.68 25.46
C ALA A 733 10.67 -43.44 26.79
N ASP A 734 11.63 -44.34 27.05
CA ASP A 734 11.65 -45.10 28.30
C ASP A 734 11.88 -44.15 29.50
N LEU A 735 11.25 -44.41 30.65
CA LEU A 735 11.32 -43.51 31.81
C LEU A 735 12.75 -43.39 32.35
N THR A 736 13.51 -44.48 32.25
CA THR A 736 14.94 -44.55 32.56
C THR A 736 15.77 -43.71 31.59
N GLU A 737 15.39 -43.66 30.31
CA GLU A 737 16.02 -42.85 29.27
C GLU A 737 15.69 -41.36 29.43
N LEU A 738 14.47 -41.02 29.87
CA LEU A 738 14.04 -39.65 30.18
C LEU A 738 14.71 -39.06 31.43
N LEU A 739 15.08 -39.91 32.40
CA LEU A 739 15.76 -39.53 33.64
C LEU A 739 17.30 -39.58 33.51
N LYS A 740 17.84 -40.26 32.49
CA LYS A 740 19.28 -40.33 32.24
C LYS A 740 19.85 -38.97 31.81
N ASP A 741 21.04 -38.66 32.30
CA ASP A 741 21.71 -37.38 32.11
C ASP A 741 22.56 -37.46 30.82
N ASP A 742 22.14 -36.83 29.71
CA ASP A 742 22.94 -36.69 28.46
C ASP A 742 24.29 -35.95 28.66
N SER A 743 24.60 -35.50 29.88
CA SER A 743 25.87 -34.88 30.26
C SER A 743 26.93 -35.88 30.74
N LEU A 744 26.61 -37.16 30.89
CA LEU A 744 27.59 -38.20 31.18
C LEU A 744 27.66 -39.16 29.98
N PRO A 745 28.85 -39.35 29.37
CA PRO A 745 29.03 -40.32 28.29
C PRO A 745 28.75 -41.76 28.73
#